data_AF-A0A961XX34-F1
#
_entry.id   AF-A0A961XX34-F1
#
_cell.length_a   1.000
_cell.length_b   1.000
_cell.length_c   1.000
_cell.angle_alpha   90.00
_cell.angle_beta   90.00
_cell.angle_gamma   90.00
#
_symmetry.space_group_name_H-M   'P 1'
#
loop_
_entity.id
_entity.type
_entity.pdbx_description
1 polymer ?
#
loop_
_entity_poly.entity_id
_entity_poly.type
_entity_poly.pdbx_seq_one_letter_code
_entity_poly.pdbx_strand_id
1 'polypeptide(L)'
;MASILETASVVATWNVAASSAYYVRGAEYYLGSREPEGVWYAPRGDLGRRDAATVQRQEFARLYEGLGENGQSLITNSGGKAIRRVPAFDLTFSAPRSVSLAWAFADEDLRRNLEAAQERAVRATLATIEQEAIYARRGKDGAYVEKVALTAALFQHGESRPAEHADGRLFGDPNLHTHAVVLNMATRADGTVGALHSTVLRDWKMAAGAVYHAALANEMTDLGFGIDRVGRNGTFELAGIGDQAITYFSARRQEIEKELAEAGTTSGSSAALASAVAKSTRHAKELDADRETVWREAAQSAGLDGDIRAALQQRSAREFVVGDAGRIFAERVATLPAELTQHESVVDRRELVRSVHAASVGLGLPLSRVDGEVDQLVTSGTFVEIGRDAIGQVRYSTPEMIAIERDLVATASRLADRRGVGIDPADIKARSAAQGLSAEQTFAAEAATGPNAIVVIEGAPGSGKTTTLAPIVGAYQAAGHRVIGTATAWRVARAIQQDLNIEARATASWVERLKKGERFLDDKSVLIVDEAGLLSSREMHALLSEVERAQAKAILVGDRRQLQAIGAGPGLDLVVRSVEATRVDTIVRQRDAWARQAVTDFGTGRANEALDAFQAHGCFEEAPTYRATLQRIVELRNHARAEHPDSFTLLIARTNKQVADISRAVRAELKREGVIHSAEASVEAVTPSGQTTRIEIAAGDQIRFQLRNDQLGVVNGTVATVTAVHPDPSKEPSTPGNIRIEAVIDRRRISFVPADIADERGRARLGWAYASTVHGAQGMTVDRAVVLLDPRFDRHAAYVAASRARDETRLVVDRSQIEALLSSRLPLDRTQQAEPASAEDRRAQLAGRLSSGHTKTSTIAVIEQAALPVKHADRLHSRPSADRAMQPPTKPPAAQEAARAAPRSSARTPDRGLEYGR
;
A
#
# COMPACT_ATOMS: atom_id res chain seq x y z
N MET A 1 19.34 -10.88 -7.86
CA MET A 1 18.62 -12.02 -8.49
C MET A 1 17.51 -12.63 -7.61
N ALA A 2 16.61 -11.82 -7.05
CA ALA A 2 15.33 -12.27 -6.43
C ALA A 2 14.13 -11.45 -6.97
N SER A 3 14.38 -10.69 -8.04
CA SER A 3 13.50 -9.64 -8.58
C SER A 3 12.28 -10.18 -9.33
N ILE A 4 12.34 -11.41 -9.84
CA ILE A 4 11.27 -11.98 -10.67
C ILE A 4 10.06 -12.41 -9.82
N LEU A 5 10.28 -12.75 -8.54
CA LEU A 5 9.26 -13.31 -7.65
C LEU A 5 8.45 -12.26 -6.89
N GLU A 6 8.99 -11.06 -6.63
CA GLU A 6 8.35 -10.09 -5.73
C GLU A 6 7.61 -8.93 -6.41
N THR A 7 7.92 -8.59 -7.66
CA THR A 7 7.09 -7.64 -8.42
C THR A 7 5.90 -8.36 -9.03
N ALA A 8 4.88 -8.58 -8.19
CA ALA A 8 3.53 -8.95 -8.59
C ALA A 8 3.46 -10.18 -9.49
N SER A 9 3.72 -11.38 -8.94
CA SER A 9 3.15 -12.60 -9.51
C SER A 9 1.63 -12.48 -9.45
N VAL A 10 1.00 -12.11 -10.57
CA VAL A 10 -0.46 -12.06 -10.68
C VAL A 10 -0.97 -13.48 -10.88
N VAL A 11 -0.86 -14.31 -9.83
CA VAL A 11 -1.17 -15.76 -9.89
C VAL A 11 -2.68 -15.99 -9.83
N ALA A 12 -3.40 -15.13 -9.13
CA ALA A 12 -4.84 -15.00 -9.23
C ALA A 12 -5.17 -13.65 -9.89
N THR A 13 -5.74 -13.63 -11.10
CA THR A 13 -6.35 -12.41 -11.67
C THR A 13 -7.84 -12.45 -11.44
N TRP A 14 -8.41 -11.35 -10.92
CA TRP A 14 -9.84 -11.26 -10.66
C TRP A 14 -10.41 -10.12 -11.49
N ASN A 15 -11.19 -10.49 -12.50
CA ASN A 15 -11.70 -9.59 -13.52
C ASN A 15 -13.20 -9.75 -13.70
N VAL A 16 -13.82 -8.76 -14.35
CA VAL A 16 -15.11 -8.99 -15.01
C VAL A 16 -14.90 -10.04 -16.09
N ALA A 17 -15.71 -11.10 -16.07
CA ALA A 17 -15.61 -12.16 -17.06
C ALA A 17 -15.82 -11.59 -18.48
N ALA A 18 -15.07 -12.12 -19.45
CA ALA A 18 -15.35 -11.90 -20.87
C ALA A 18 -16.69 -12.55 -21.27
N SER A 19 -17.17 -12.38 -22.51
CA SER A 19 -18.44 -12.99 -22.95
C SER A 19 -18.49 -14.50 -22.71
N SER A 20 -19.66 -15.08 -22.43
CA SER A 20 -19.84 -16.54 -22.33
C SER A 20 -19.25 -17.28 -23.55
N ALA A 21 -19.47 -16.74 -24.74
CA ALA A 21 -18.91 -17.27 -25.98
C ALA A 21 -17.38 -17.19 -26.09
N TYR A 22 -16.67 -16.38 -25.29
CA TYR A 22 -15.20 -16.38 -25.27
C TYR A 22 -14.67 -17.63 -24.58
N TYR A 23 -15.22 -18.00 -23.43
CA TYR A 23 -14.78 -19.18 -22.68
C TYR A 23 -15.20 -20.47 -23.36
N VAL A 24 -16.43 -20.52 -23.88
CA VAL A 24 -16.91 -21.70 -24.60
C VAL A 24 -16.26 -21.83 -25.98
N ARG A 25 -15.92 -20.72 -26.66
CA ARG A 25 -15.08 -20.77 -27.86
C ARG A 25 -13.62 -21.00 -27.54
N GLY A 26 -13.10 -20.68 -26.36
CA GLY A 26 -11.72 -21.00 -25.98
C GLY A 26 -11.42 -22.50 -26.04
N ALA A 27 -12.44 -23.33 -25.79
CA ALA A 27 -12.42 -24.77 -26.03
C ALA A 27 -12.41 -25.17 -27.52
N GLU A 28 -12.76 -24.25 -28.44
CA GLU A 28 -12.85 -24.48 -29.90
C GLU A 28 -11.86 -23.65 -30.73
N TYR A 29 -11.34 -22.51 -30.24
CA TYR A 29 -10.59 -21.52 -31.03
C TYR A 29 -9.17 -21.99 -31.36
N TYR A 30 -8.70 -23.00 -30.63
CA TYR A 30 -7.65 -23.92 -31.05
C TYR A 30 -8.35 -25.12 -31.69
N LEU A 31 -8.72 -25.02 -32.96
CA LEU A 31 -9.46 -26.02 -33.75
C LEU A 31 -8.64 -27.31 -33.92
N GLY A 32 -8.48 -28.02 -32.81
CA GLY A 32 -7.71 -29.22 -32.65
C GLY A 32 -7.88 -29.76 -31.24
N SER A 33 -9.12 -29.97 -30.77
CA SER A 33 -9.52 -30.96 -29.74
C SER A 33 -8.50 -31.29 -28.62
N ARG A 34 -7.90 -30.30 -27.94
CA ARG A 34 -6.76 -30.52 -27.01
C ARG A 34 -6.93 -30.00 -25.59
N GLU A 35 -7.88 -29.11 -25.32
CA GLU A 35 -8.17 -28.65 -23.95
C GLU A 35 -9.34 -29.48 -23.35
N PRO A 36 -9.34 -29.75 -22.04
CA PRO A 36 -10.41 -30.54 -21.41
C PRO A 36 -11.74 -29.80 -21.42
N GLU A 37 -12.84 -30.55 -21.35
CA GLU A 37 -14.18 -29.96 -21.22
C GLU A 37 -14.29 -29.15 -19.92
N GLY A 38 -14.99 -28.02 -19.97
CA GLY A 38 -15.25 -27.23 -18.77
C GLY A 38 -16.16 -27.98 -17.80
N VAL A 39 -15.93 -27.81 -16.50
CA VAL A 39 -16.70 -28.47 -15.44
C VAL A 39 -17.27 -27.47 -14.44
N TRP A 40 -18.41 -27.79 -13.84
CA TRP A 40 -19.02 -26.98 -12.79
C TRP A 40 -18.31 -27.18 -11.44
N TYR A 41 -18.13 -26.08 -10.71
CA TYR A 41 -17.94 -26.03 -9.27
C TYR A 41 -19.27 -25.59 -8.63
N ALA A 42 -19.95 -26.52 -7.95
CA ALA A 42 -21.24 -26.28 -7.31
C ALA A 42 -21.53 -27.31 -6.18
N PRO A 43 -20.65 -27.45 -5.17
CA PRO A 43 -20.78 -28.50 -4.15
C PRO A 43 -22.08 -28.39 -3.32
N ARG A 44 -22.66 -27.18 -3.22
CA ARG A 44 -23.94 -26.94 -2.54
C ARG A 44 -25.18 -27.06 -3.44
N GLY A 45 -25.02 -27.38 -4.72
CA GLY A 45 -26.14 -27.57 -5.65
C GLY A 45 -26.89 -26.29 -6.04
N ASP A 46 -26.30 -25.11 -5.81
CA ASP A 46 -26.97 -23.84 -6.09
C ASP A 46 -27.27 -23.68 -7.58
N LEU A 47 -28.35 -22.94 -7.90
CA LEU A 47 -28.85 -22.73 -9.27
C LEU A 47 -29.14 -24.05 -10.03
N GLY A 48 -29.40 -25.13 -9.29
CA GLY A 48 -29.65 -26.47 -9.83
C GLY A 48 -28.44 -27.08 -10.54
N ARG A 49 -27.21 -26.60 -10.29
CA ARG A 49 -25.99 -27.14 -10.88
C ARG A 49 -25.45 -28.28 -10.05
N ARG A 50 -24.96 -29.33 -10.72
CA ARG A 50 -24.29 -30.46 -10.06
C ARG A 50 -22.79 -30.24 -10.11
N ASP A 51 -22.12 -30.39 -8.97
CA ASP A 51 -20.67 -30.32 -8.91
C ASP A 51 -19.99 -31.34 -9.84
N ALA A 52 -18.89 -30.92 -10.47
CA ALA A 52 -18.09 -31.68 -11.44
C ALA A 52 -18.84 -32.13 -12.72
N ALA A 53 -20.07 -31.68 -12.94
CA ALA A 53 -20.76 -31.94 -14.21
C ALA A 53 -20.14 -31.10 -15.34
N THR A 54 -20.07 -31.67 -16.56
CA THR A 54 -19.66 -30.95 -17.77
C THR A 54 -20.53 -29.71 -17.99
N VAL A 55 -19.88 -28.59 -18.31
CA VAL A 55 -20.53 -27.31 -18.61
C VAL A 55 -21.14 -27.35 -20.00
N GLN A 56 -22.47 -27.35 -20.06
CA GLN A 56 -23.21 -27.28 -21.32
C GLN A 56 -23.28 -25.83 -21.83
N ARG A 57 -22.96 -25.60 -23.12
CA ARG A 57 -22.86 -24.26 -23.74
C ARG A 57 -24.11 -23.40 -23.52
N GLN A 58 -25.27 -23.94 -23.87
CA GLN A 58 -26.54 -23.20 -23.84
C GLN A 58 -26.93 -22.86 -22.40
N GLU A 59 -26.70 -23.80 -21.48
CA GLU A 59 -26.96 -23.63 -20.06
C GLU A 59 -26.06 -22.56 -19.44
N PHE A 60 -24.75 -22.63 -19.71
CA PHE A 60 -23.79 -21.65 -19.23
C PHE A 60 -24.12 -20.26 -19.76
N ALA A 61 -24.41 -20.11 -21.06
CA ALA A 61 -24.78 -18.84 -21.65
C ALA A 61 -26.03 -18.23 -20.99
N ARG A 62 -27.06 -19.06 -20.73
CA ARG A 62 -28.30 -18.66 -20.08
C ARG A 62 -28.08 -18.19 -18.63
N LEU A 63 -27.35 -18.95 -17.82
CA LEU A 63 -27.02 -18.58 -16.44
C LEU A 63 -26.08 -17.37 -16.39
N TYR A 64 -25.14 -17.29 -17.32
CA TYR A 64 -24.28 -16.13 -17.53
C TYR A 64 -25.12 -14.89 -17.86
N GLU A 65 -26.24 -14.99 -18.57
CA GLU A 65 -27.18 -13.87 -18.76
C GLU A 65 -28.14 -13.64 -17.59
N GLY A 66 -28.20 -14.59 -16.66
CA GLY A 66 -28.97 -14.48 -15.40
C GLY A 66 -30.39 -14.96 -15.57
N LEU A 67 -30.60 -15.88 -16.50
CA LEU A 67 -31.89 -16.37 -16.90
C LEU A 67 -32.14 -17.77 -16.32
N GLY A 68 -33.38 -17.99 -15.86
CA GLY A 68 -33.89 -19.29 -15.43
C GLY A 68 -34.20 -20.20 -16.62
N GLU A 69 -34.66 -21.43 -16.35
CA GLU A 69 -34.98 -22.39 -17.43
C GLU A 69 -36.14 -21.93 -18.30
N ASN A 70 -37.05 -21.16 -17.72
CA ASN A 70 -38.17 -20.50 -18.39
C ASN A 70 -37.77 -19.22 -19.16
N GLY A 71 -36.48 -18.88 -19.22
CA GLY A 71 -35.99 -17.66 -19.87
C GLY A 71 -36.27 -16.36 -19.11
N GLN A 72 -36.86 -16.42 -17.90
CA GLN A 72 -37.09 -15.24 -17.06
C GLN A 72 -35.83 -14.89 -16.26
N SER A 73 -35.68 -13.60 -15.93
CA SER A 73 -34.58 -13.13 -15.08
C SER A 73 -34.68 -13.75 -13.68
N LEU A 74 -33.59 -14.35 -13.22
CA LEU A 74 -33.46 -14.85 -11.85
C LEU A 74 -33.30 -13.71 -10.83
N ILE A 75 -32.79 -12.56 -11.25
CA ILE A 75 -32.53 -11.43 -10.35
C ILE A 75 -33.74 -10.49 -10.32
N THR A 76 -34.28 -10.24 -9.13
CA THR A 76 -35.60 -9.62 -8.87
C THR A 76 -35.66 -8.09 -8.94
N ASN A 77 -34.59 -7.37 -9.29
CA ASN A 77 -34.53 -5.88 -9.21
C ASN A 77 -34.28 -5.16 -10.55
N SER A 78 -34.82 -5.68 -11.65
CA SER A 78 -34.76 -4.99 -12.95
C SER A 78 -36.08 -4.26 -13.20
N GLY A 79 -36.24 -3.05 -12.67
CA GLY A 79 -37.42 -2.20 -12.86
C GLY A 79 -37.62 -1.75 -14.32
N GLY A 80 -37.86 -2.68 -15.25
CA GLY A 80 -38.20 -2.44 -16.65
C GLY A 80 -37.11 -1.81 -17.53
N LYS A 81 -36.01 -1.30 -16.96
CA LYS A 81 -34.86 -0.78 -17.72
C LYS A 81 -33.78 -1.85 -17.84
N ALA A 82 -33.25 -2.02 -19.05
CA ALA A 82 -32.10 -2.87 -19.35
C ALA A 82 -30.85 -2.34 -18.62
N ILE A 83 -30.72 -2.65 -17.33
CA ILE A 83 -29.49 -2.39 -16.58
C ILE A 83 -28.49 -3.42 -17.08
N ARG A 84 -27.48 -2.92 -17.78
CA ARG A 84 -26.31 -3.64 -18.26
C ARG A 84 -25.58 -4.21 -17.02
N ARG A 85 -25.93 -5.41 -16.58
CA ARG A 85 -25.35 -6.08 -15.40
C ARG A 85 -23.98 -6.67 -15.76
N VAL A 86 -23.09 -6.87 -14.78
CA VAL A 86 -22.02 -7.86 -15.02
C VAL A 86 -22.49 -9.25 -14.64
N PRO A 87 -22.33 -10.18 -15.58
CA PRO A 87 -22.82 -11.54 -15.49
C PRO A 87 -22.01 -12.43 -14.55
N ALA A 88 -20.68 -12.26 -14.54
CA ALA A 88 -19.75 -13.13 -13.83
C ALA A 88 -18.40 -12.45 -13.57
N PHE A 89 -17.66 -13.00 -12.61
CA PHE A 89 -16.26 -12.67 -12.34
C PHE A 89 -15.36 -13.83 -12.76
N ASP A 90 -14.27 -13.52 -13.44
CA ASP A 90 -13.26 -14.49 -13.84
C ASP A 90 -12.13 -14.47 -12.83
N LEU A 91 -11.97 -15.58 -12.10
CA LEU A 91 -10.89 -15.84 -11.18
C LEU A 91 -9.92 -16.80 -11.88
N THR A 92 -8.88 -16.24 -12.50
CA THR A 92 -7.90 -17.05 -13.23
C THR A 92 -6.78 -17.48 -12.28
N PHE A 93 -6.62 -18.79 -12.10
CA PHE A 93 -5.55 -19.41 -11.32
C PHE A 93 -4.45 -19.91 -12.25
N SER A 94 -3.32 -19.22 -12.29
CA SER A 94 -2.18 -19.57 -13.16
C SER A 94 -1.11 -20.31 -12.38
N ALA A 95 -0.69 -21.48 -12.86
CA ALA A 95 0.43 -22.22 -12.25
C ALA A 95 1.73 -21.40 -12.35
N PRO A 96 2.69 -21.60 -11.41
CA PRO A 96 4.04 -21.08 -11.59
C PRO A 96 4.65 -21.48 -12.93
N ARG A 97 5.60 -20.67 -13.43
CA ARG A 97 6.14 -20.90 -14.77
C ARG A 97 6.87 -22.23 -14.84
N SER A 98 7.63 -22.60 -13.82
CA SER A 98 8.28 -23.91 -13.72
C SER A 98 7.30 -25.07 -13.75
N VAL A 99 6.12 -24.96 -13.13
CA VAL A 99 5.07 -25.99 -13.20
C VAL A 99 4.52 -26.11 -14.62
N SER A 100 4.28 -24.97 -15.29
CA SER A 100 3.84 -24.95 -16.69
C SER A 100 4.89 -25.56 -17.63
N LEU A 101 6.19 -25.34 -17.36
CA LEU A 101 7.29 -25.96 -18.11
C LEU A 101 7.37 -27.46 -17.83
N ALA A 102 7.22 -27.89 -16.58
CA ALA A 102 7.17 -29.32 -16.26
C ALA A 102 6.00 -30.01 -16.99
N TRP A 103 4.82 -29.39 -17.02
CA TRP A 103 3.64 -29.88 -17.74
C TRP A 103 3.86 -29.98 -19.26
N ALA A 104 4.45 -28.94 -19.87
CA ALA A 104 4.67 -28.91 -21.32
C ALA A 104 5.69 -29.96 -21.81
N PHE A 105 6.69 -30.28 -20.99
CA PHE A 105 7.77 -31.21 -21.34
C PHE A 105 7.58 -32.62 -20.75
N ALA A 106 6.50 -32.83 -19.99
CA ALA A 106 6.13 -34.13 -19.42
C ALA A 106 5.73 -35.15 -20.49
N ASP A 107 5.87 -36.43 -20.16
CA ASP A 107 5.15 -37.49 -20.85
C ASP A 107 3.65 -37.41 -20.57
N GLU A 108 2.87 -38.17 -21.33
CA GLU A 108 1.41 -38.10 -21.31
C GLU A 108 0.80 -38.48 -19.94
N ASP A 109 1.39 -39.42 -19.22
CA ASP A 109 0.91 -39.82 -17.88
C ASP A 109 1.18 -38.72 -16.84
N LEU A 110 2.41 -38.19 -16.81
CA LEU A 110 2.78 -37.11 -15.90
C LEU A 110 2.01 -35.83 -16.23
N ARG A 111 1.77 -35.54 -17.50
CA ARG A 111 0.97 -34.39 -17.94
C ARG A 111 -0.44 -34.44 -17.36
N ARG A 112 -1.14 -35.56 -17.51
CA ARG A 112 -2.48 -35.76 -16.92
C ARG A 112 -2.47 -35.62 -15.40
N ASN A 113 -1.43 -36.12 -14.75
CA ASN A 113 -1.28 -35.99 -13.30
C ASN A 113 -1.07 -34.53 -12.85
N LEU A 114 -0.28 -33.75 -13.62
CA LEU A 114 -0.07 -32.32 -13.38
C LEU A 114 -1.36 -31.50 -13.60
N GLU A 115 -2.15 -31.85 -14.61
CA GLU A 115 -3.48 -31.25 -14.85
C GLU A 115 -4.47 -31.57 -13.72
N ALA A 116 -4.51 -32.82 -13.26
CA ALA A 116 -5.35 -33.21 -12.13
C ALA A 116 -4.90 -32.53 -10.82
N ALA A 117 -3.60 -32.36 -10.61
CA ALA A 117 -3.04 -31.60 -9.49
C ALA A 117 -3.47 -30.12 -9.53
N GLN A 118 -3.39 -29.50 -10.71
CA GLN A 118 -3.89 -28.14 -10.95
C GLN A 118 -5.38 -28.03 -10.61
N GLU A 119 -6.21 -28.95 -11.09
CA GLU A 119 -7.64 -28.94 -10.80
C GLU A 119 -7.93 -29.06 -9.29
N ARG A 120 -7.27 -30.00 -8.60
CA ARG A 120 -7.43 -30.18 -7.15
C ARG A 120 -7.04 -28.92 -6.37
N ALA A 121 -5.93 -28.27 -6.73
CA ALA A 121 -5.50 -27.02 -6.11
C ALA A 121 -6.52 -25.88 -6.31
N VAL A 122 -7.10 -25.76 -7.52
CA VAL A 122 -8.15 -24.78 -7.82
C VAL A 122 -9.41 -25.07 -6.99
N ARG A 123 -9.87 -26.32 -6.94
CA ARG A 123 -11.05 -26.72 -6.17
C ARG A 123 -10.89 -26.46 -4.67
N ALA A 124 -9.73 -26.81 -4.09
CA ALA A 124 -9.44 -26.53 -2.68
C ALA A 124 -9.49 -25.02 -2.38
N THR A 125 -8.99 -24.20 -3.30
CA THR A 125 -9.05 -22.74 -3.18
C THR A 125 -10.47 -22.21 -3.25
N LEU A 126 -11.29 -22.72 -4.18
CA LEU A 126 -12.70 -22.32 -4.32
C LEU A 126 -13.53 -22.72 -3.09
N ALA A 127 -13.24 -23.87 -2.47
CA ALA A 127 -13.86 -24.28 -1.21
C ALA A 127 -13.57 -23.28 -0.08
N THR A 128 -12.32 -22.83 0.04
CA THR A 128 -11.94 -21.81 1.01
C THR A 128 -12.66 -20.48 0.73
N ILE A 129 -12.71 -20.05 -0.53
CA ILE A 129 -13.44 -18.83 -0.94
C ILE A 129 -14.93 -18.95 -0.60
N GLU A 130 -15.59 -20.06 -0.92
CA GLU A 130 -17.01 -20.30 -0.61
C GLU A 130 -17.29 -20.22 0.90
N GLN A 131 -16.39 -20.76 1.72
CA GLN A 131 -16.53 -20.74 3.17
C GLN A 131 -16.37 -19.34 3.75
N GLU A 132 -15.44 -18.55 3.23
CA GLU A 132 -14.97 -17.34 3.91
C GLU A 132 -15.42 -16.01 3.27
N ALA A 133 -15.59 -15.99 1.94
CA ALA A 133 -15.62 -14.77 1.14
C ALA A 133 -16.88 -14.58 0.26
N ILE A 134 -17.81 -15.54 0.24
CA ILE A 134 -18.98 -15.49 -0.62
C ILE A 134 -20.22 -15.02 0.15
N TYR A 135 -20.68 -13.82 -0.22
CA TYR A 135 -21.84 -13.18 0.37
C TYR A 135 -22.74 -12.55 -0.70
N ALA A 136 -24.05 -12.51 -0.46
CA ALA A 136 -25.00 -11.74 -1.27
C ALA A 136 -25.45 -10.47 -0.54
N ARG A 137 -25.84 -9.45 -1.32
CA ARG A 137 -26.42 -8.20 -0.80
C ARG A 137 -27.95 -8.27 -0.73
N ARG A 138 -28.55 -7.64 0.29
CA ARG A 138 -30.00 -7.54 0.51
C ARG A 138 -30.40 -6.13 1.00
N GLY A 139 -31.64 -5.72 0.72
CA GLY A 139 -32.21 -4.42 1.12
C GLY A 139 -31.87 -3.26 0.18
N LYS A 140 -32.48 -2.07 0.42
CA LYS A 140 -32.17 -0.84 -0.31
C LYS A 140 -30.68 -0.51 -0.10
N ASP A 141 -29.97 -0.23 -1.20
CA ASP A 141 -28.52 0.01 -1.23
C ASP A 141 -27.63 -1.14 -0.72
N GLY A 142 -28.18 -2.36 -0.57
CA GLY A 142 -27.42 -3.53 -0.12
C GLY A 142 -27.05 -3.49 1.36
N ALA A 143 -27.91 -2.87 2.19
CA ALA A 143 -27.75 -2.68 3.62
C ALA A 143 -27.47 -3.96 4.43
N TYR A 144 -27.84 -5.13 3.90
CA TYR A 144 -27.62 -6.42 4.57
C TYR A 144 -26.74 -7.32 3.72
N VAL A 145 -25.90 -8.11 4.39
CA VAL A 145 -24.96 -9.05 3.77
C VAL A 145 -25.18 -10.42 4.41
N GLU A 146 -25.33 -11.47 3.61
CA GLU A 146 -25.53 -12.85 4.09
C GLU A 146 -24.60 -13.81 3.34
N LYS A 147 -24.14 -14.88 3.99
CA LYS A 147 -23.33 -15.92 3.34
C LYS A 147 -24.19 -16.72 2.36
N VAL A 148 -23.65 -17.00 1.18
CA VAL A 148 -24.35 -17.76 0.11
C VAL A 148 -23.42 -18.81 -0.50
N ALA A 149 -23.96 -19.67 -1.37
CA ALA A 149 -23.17 -20.68 -2.09
C ALA A 149 -22.37 -20.07 -3.24
N LEU A 150 -21.30 -20.76 -3.64
CA LEU A 150 -20.48 -20.41 -4.79
C LEU A 150 -20.84 -21.30 -5.99
N THR A 151 -21.16 -20.69 -7.12
CA THR A 151 -21.32 -21.40 -8.41
C THR A 151 -20.34 -20.83 -9.42
N ALA A 152 -19.47 -21.69 -9.98
CA ALA A 152 -18.50 -21.29 -11.00
C ALA A 152 -18.35 -22.34 -12.10
N ALA A 153 -18.09 -21.89 -13.33
CA ALA A 153 -17.66 -22.76 -14.42
C ALA A 153 -16.12 -22.73 -14.53
N LEU A 154 -15.48 -23.89 -14.53
CA LEU A 154 -14.02 -24.03 -14.58
C LEU A 154 -13.58 -24.42 -15.98
N PHE A 155 -12.72 -23.62 -16.59
CA PHE A 155 -12.13 -23.89 -17.91
C PHE A 155 -10.61 -23.91 -17.80
N GLN A 156 -9.98 -25.05 -18.08
CA GLN A 156 -8.52 -25.19 -18.06
C GLN A 156 -7.94 -24.90 -19.44
N HIS A 157 -6.78 -24.24 -19.45
CA HIS A 157 -6.05 -23.85 -20.64
C HIS A 157 -4.54 -24.04 -20.44
N GLY A 158 -3.82 -24.35 -21.52
CA GLY A 158 -2.40 -24.68 -21.48
C GLY A 158 -1.44 -23.67 -22.11
N GLU A 159 -1.93 -22.62 -22.79
CA GLU A 159 -1.09 -21.71 -23.56
C GLU A 159 -1.41 -20.24 -23.26
N SER A 160 -0.37 -19.39 -23.28
CA SER A 160 -0.53 -17.94 -23.23
C SER A 160 -0.85 -17.37 -24.62
N ARG A 161 -0.98 -16.05 -24.72
CA ARG A 161 -1.11 -15.42 -26.04
C ARG A 161 0.27 -15.32 -26.70
N PRO A 162 0.37 -15.46 -28.03
CA PRO A 162 1.65 -15.34 -28.72
C PRO A 162 2.37 -14.02 -28.43
N ALA A 163 3.67 -14.10 -28.16
CA ALA A 163 4.56 -12.96 -27.94
C ALA A 163 5.94 -13.23 -28.56
N GLU A 164 6.65 -12.15 -28.89
CA GLU A 164 8.01 -12.22 -29.44
C GLU A 164 9.01 -12.56 -28.32
N HIS A 165 9.79 -13.61 -28.53
CA HIS A 165 10.80 -14.12 -27.60
C HIS A 165 12.17 -13.47 -27.84
N ALA A 166 13.10 -13.66 -26.90
CA ALA A 166 14.43 -13.05 -26.95
C ALA A 166 15.27 -13.43 -28.18
N ASP A 167 14.93 -14.53 -28.86
CA ASP A 167 15.55 -15.02 -30.09
C ASP A 167 14.77 -14.63 -31.36
N GLY A 168 13.75 -13.77 -31.24
CA GLY A 168 12.91 -13.28 -32.34
C GLY A 168 11.78 -14.21 -32.77
N ARG A 169 11.56 -15.35 -32.08
CA ARG A 169 10.44 -16.26 -32.38
C ARG A 169 9.12 -15.73 -31.83
N LEU A 170 8.01 -15.99 -32.54
CA LEU A 170 6.66 -15.59 -32.15
C LEU A 170 5.78 -16.83 -31.93
N PHE A 171 5.47 -17.14 -30.67
CA PHE A 171 4.57 -18.25 -30.28
C PHE A 171 4.01 -18.02 -28.87
N GLY A 172 3.00 -18.79 -28.45
CA GLY A 172 2.42 -18.71 -27.10
C GLY A 172 3.23 -19.50 -26.08
N ASP A 173 3.46 -18.95 -24.89
CA ASP A 173 4.22 -19.63 -23.83
C ASP A 173 3.43 -20.80 -23.23
N PRO A 174 4.08 -21.89 -22.77
CA PRO A 174 3.48 -22.86 -21.86
C PRO A 174 2.91 -22.18 -20.62
N ASN A 175 1.60 -22.25 -20.42
CA ASN A 175 0.92 -21.57 -19.32
C ASN A 175 -0.28 -22.39 -18.86
N LEU A 176 -0.07 -23.28 -17.90
CA LEU A 176 -1.15 -24.07 -17.31
C LEU A 176 -1.97 -23.17 -16.37
N HIS A 177 -3.24 -22.96 -16.67
CA HIS A 177 -4.12 -22.11 -15.87
C HIS A 177 -5.59 -22.52 -15.97
N THR A 178 -6.36 -22.11 -14.97
CA THR A 178 -7.81 -22.37 -14.92
C THR A 178 -8.58 -21.07 -14.75
N HIS A 179 -9.50 -20.80 -15.66
CA HIS A 179 -10.50 -19.73 -15.54
C HIS A 179 -11.68 -20.24 -14.71
N ALA A 180 -11.79 -19.79 -13.46
CA ALA A 180 -12.97 -20.03 -12.64
C ALA A 180 -13.96 -18.87 -12.82
N VAL A 181 -14.92 -19.06 -13.72
CA VAL A 181 -15.95 -18.07 -14.05
C VAL A 181 -17.08 -18.16 -13.02
N VAL A 182 -16.94 -17.37 -11.95
CA VAL A 182 -17.90 -17.25 -10.84
C VAL A 182 -19.11 -16.45 -11.31
N LEU A 183 -20.30 -17.07 -11.28
CA LEU A 183 -21.54 -16.37 -11.61
C LEU A 183 -21.80 -15.26 -10.58
N ASN A 184 -22.13 -14.05 -11.04
CA ASN A 184 -22.42 -12.93 -10.14
C ASN A 184 -23.86 -13.01 -9.62
N MET A 185 -24.25 -14.18 -9.13
CA MET A 185 -25.55 -14.45 -8.53
C MET A 185 -25.50 -15.71 -7.67
N ALA A 186 -26.28 -15.73 -6.61
CA ALA A 186 -26.48 -16.91 -5.76
C ALA A 186 -27.86 -16.89 -5.13
N THR A 187 -28.37 -18.07 -4.76
CA THR A 187 -29.64 -18.19 -4.02
C THR A 187 -29.43 -17.75 -2.57
N ARG A 188 -30.31 -16.86 -2.08
CA ARG A 188 -30.33 -16.34 -0.71
C ARG A 188 -31.14 -17.26 0.21
N ALA A 189 -31.07 -17.03 1.53
CA ALA A 189 -31.82 -17.83 2.50
C ALA A 189 -33.36 -17.78 2.31
N ASP A 190 -33.89 -16.71 1.70
CA ASP A 190 -35.32 -16.55 1.39
C ASP A 190 -35.76 -17.20 0.07
N GLY A 191 -34.84 -17.89 -0.62
CA GLY A 191 -35.09 -18.53 -1.92
C GLY A 191 -35.02 -17.57 -3.12
N THR A 192 -34.83 -16.27 -2.91
CA THR A 192 -34.59 -15.31 -4.00
C THR A 192 -33.15 -15.36 -4.48
N VAL A 193 -32.89 -15.00 -5.74
CA VAL A 193 -31.52 -14.92 -6.28
C VAL A 193 -31.02 -13.48 -6.22
N GLY A 194 -29.81 -13.30 -5.69
CA GLY A 194 -29.16 -12.01 -5.48
C GLY A 194 -27.75 -11.94 -6.05
N ALA A 195 -27.29 -10.73 -6.36
CA ALA A 195 -25.90 -10.50 -6.78
C ALA A 195 -24.91 -10.64 -5.61
N LEU A 196 -23.69 -11.06 -5.93
CA LEU A 196 -22.61 -11.26 -4.96
C LEU A 196 -22.04 -9.92 -4.47
N HIS A 197 -21.49 -9.93 -3.25
CA HIS A 197 -20.77 -8.81 -2.66
C HIS A 197 -19.34 -8.73 -3.21
N SER A 198 -19.21 -8.22 -4.43
CA SER A 198 -17.96 -8.20 -5.21
C SER A 198 -16.74 -7.59 -4.49
N THR A 199 -16.94 -6.64 -3.57
CA THR A 199 -15.84 -6.08 -2.76
C THR A 199 -15.25 -7.08 -1.78
N VAL A 200 -16.10 -7.89 -1.11
CA VAL A 200 -15.61 -8.88 -0.14
C VAL A 200 -14.90 -9.98 -0.87
N LEU A 201 -15.49 -10.44 -1.99
CA LEU A 201 -14.83 -11.34 -2.90
C LEU A 201 -13.46 -10.78 -3.23
N ARG A 202 -13.36 -9.60 -3.87
CA ARG A 202 -12.10 -8.93 -4.31
C ARG A 202 -11.03 -8.81 -3.23
N ASP A 203 -11.44 -8.58 -2.01
CA ASP A 203 -10.59 -8.38 -0.85
C ASP A 203 -9.89 -9.67 -0.36
N TRP A 204 -10.35 -10.85 -0.80
CA TRP A 204 -9.76 -12.16 -0.52
C TRP A 204 -8.71 -12.63 -1.53
N LYS A 205 -8.38 -11.81 -2.54
CA LYS A 205 -7.52 -12.18 -3.68
C LYS A 205 -6.17 -12.77 -3.23
N MET A 206 -5.52 -12.10 -2.28
CA MET A 206 -4.18 -12.48 -1.83
C MET A 206 -4.21 -13.74 -0.96
N ALA A 207 -5.26 -13.92 -0.15
CA ALA A 207 -5.44 -15.14 0.64
C ALA A 207 -5.71 -16.34 -0.26
N ALA A 208 -6.62 -16.20 -1.23
CA ALA A 208 -6.89 -17.23 -2.24
C ALA A 208 -5.63 -17.63 -3.02
N GLY A 209 -4.79 -16.67 -3.41
CA GLY A 209 -3.52 -16.97 -4.07
C GLY A 209 -2.55 -17.80 -3.21
N ALA A 210 -2.45 -17.50 -1.91
CA ALA A 210 -1.61 -18.26 -0.99
C ALA A 210 -2.15 -19.68 -0.76
N VAL A 211 -3.47 -19.85 -0.63
CA VAL A 211 -4.13 -21.15 -0.52
C VAL A 211 -3.86 -21.99 -1.77
N TYR A 212 -4.06 -21.41 -2.96
CA TYR A 212 -3.77 -22.07 -4.23
C TYR A 212 -2.32 -22.54 -4.35
N HIS A 213 -1.37 -21.69 -3.95
CA HIS A 213 0.04 -22.08 -3.99
C HIS A 213 0.40 -23.16 -2.97
N ALA A 214 -0.13 -23.10 -1.75
CA ALA A 214 0.05 -24.15 -0.76
C ALA A 214 -0.50 -25.47 -1.28
N ALA A 215 -1.70 -25.45 -1.85
CA ALA A 215 -2.35 -26.62 -2.43
C ALA A 215 -1.53 -27.19 -3.59
N LEU A 216 -1.17 -26.36 -4.56
CA LEU A 216 -0.41 -26.79 -5.72
C LEU A 216 0.99 -27.28 -5.34
N ALA A 217 1.68 -26.61 -4.41
CA ALA A 217 3.00 -27.06 -3.94
C ALA A 217 2.93 -28.43 -3.28
N ASN A 218 1.87 -28.72 -2.52
CA ASN A 218 1.67 -30.04 -1.93
C ASN A 218 1.45 -31.10 -3.03
N GLU A 219 0.58 -30.81 -3.99
CA GLU A 219 0.34 -31.70 -5.14
C GLU A 219 1.62 -31.94 -5.97
N MET A 220 2.45 -30.92 -6.18
CA MET A 220 3.74 -31.07 -6.86
C MET A 220 4.71 -31.95 -6.05
N THR A 221 4.68 -31.82 -4.73
CA THR A 221 5.50 -32.66 -3.83
C THR A 221 5.05 -34.12 -3.91
N ASP A 222 3.74 -34.37 -3.92
CA ASP A 222 3.15 -35.71 -4.07
C ASP A 222 3.52 -36.35 -5.42
N LEU A 223 3.72 -35.54 -6.47
CA LEU A 223 4.21 -35.97 -7.78
C LEU A 223 5.75 -36.12 -7.85
N GLY A 224 6.46 -35.92 -6.74
CA GLY A 224 7.90 -36.12 -6.62
C GLY A 224 8.76 -34.92 -7.02
N PHE A 225 8.18 -33.72 -7.15
CA PHE A 225 8.94 -32.51 -7.42
C PHE A 225 9.45 -31.84 -6.14
N GLY A 226 10.68 -31.33 -6.18
CA GLY A 226 11.18 -30.42 -5.15
C GLY A 226 10.62 -29.01 -5.33
N ILE A 227 10.34 -28.32 -4.22
CA ILE A 227 9.93 -26.91 -4.21
C ILE A 227 11.13 -26.03 -3.87
N ASP A 228 11.33 -24.96 -4.64
CA ASP A 228 12.41 -23.99 -4.47
C ASP A 228 11.87 -22.55 -4.63
N ARG A 229 12.71 -21.54 -4.35
CA ARG A 229 12.41 -20.12 -4.61
C ARG A 229 11.08 -19.66 -4.01
N VAL A 230 10.80 -20.07 -2.78
CA VAL A 230 9.57 -19.71 -2.07
C VAL A 230 9.59 -18.21 -1.72
N GLY A 231 8.65 -17.46 -2.28
CA GLY A 231 8.44 -16.05 -2.02
C GLY A 231 7.52 -15.79 -0.82
N ARG A 232 7.46 -14.52 -0.38
CA ARG A 232 6.73 -14.09 0.84
C ARG A 232 5.24 -14.43 0.87
N ASN A 233 4.59 -14.54 -0.30
CA ASN A 233 3.17 -14.88 -0.41
C ASN A 233 2.93 -16.36 -0.75
N GLY A 234 3.93 -17.21 -0.55
CA GLY A 234 3.85 -18.63 -0.89
C GLY A 234 4.03 -18.93 -2.39
N THR A 235 4.36 -17.93 -3.21
CA THR A 235 4.76 -18.18 -4.60
C THR A 235 6.00 -19.07 -4.63
N PHE A 236 6.12 -19.99 -5.58
CA PHE A 236 7.24 -20.93 -5.61
C PHE A 236 7.60 -21.29 -7.05
N GLU A 237 8.75 -21.90 -7.24
CA GLU A 237 9.12 -22.56 -8.48
C GLU A 237 9.62 -23.99 -8.17
N LEU A 238 9.58 -24.90 -9.14
CA LEU A 238 10.10 -26.25 -8.99
C LEU A 238 11.63 -26.25 -8.99
N ALA A 239 12.23 -27.08 -8.13
CA ALA A 239 13.66 -27.32 -8.10
C ALA A 239 14.13 -27.95 -9.43
N GLY A 240 15.32 -27.55 -9.89
CA GLY A 240 15.92 -28.06 -11.14
C GLY A 240 15.52 -27.31 -12.41
N ILE A 241 14.41 -26.56 -12.42
CA ILE A 241 14.06 -25.68 -13.54
C ILE A 241 14.74 -24.32 -13.35
N GLY A 242 15.62 -23.94 -14.27
CA GLY A 242 16.45 -22.74 -14.17
C GLY A 242 15.76 -21.42 -14.54
N ASP A 243 16.25 -20.31 -13.98
CA ASP A 243 15.72 -18.96 -14.22
C ASP A 243 15.81 -18.54 -15.70
N GLN A 244 16.79 -19.04 -16.45
CA GLN A 244 16.91 -18.77 -17.88
C GLN A 244 15.70 -19.32 -18.66
N ALA A 245 15.29 -20.55 -18.35
CA ALA A 245 14.11 -21.17 -18.97
C ALA A 245 12.82 -20.43 -18.59
N ILE A 246 12.66 -20.11 -17.31
CA ILE A 246 11.51 -19.33 -16.80
C ILE A 246 11.43 -17.97 -17.50
N THR A 247 12.57 -17.29 -17.66
CA THR A 247 12.64 -15.97 -18.30
C THR A 247 12.31 -16.08 -19.78
N TYR A 248 12.91 -17.04 -20.50
CA TYR A 248 12.67 -17.23 -21.93
C TYR A 248 11.19 -17.49 -22.23
N PHE A 249 10.55 -18.44 -21.52
CA PHE A 249 9.13 -18.78 -21.67
C PHE A 249 8.19 -17.86 -20.87
N SER A 250 8.57 -16.60 -20.68
CA SER A 250 7.71 -15.57 -20.08
C SER A 250 7.63 -14.32 -20.96
N ALA A 251 7.75 -14.48 -22.28
CA ALA A 251 7.79 -13.39 -23.25
C ALA A 251 6.57 -12.47 -23.11
N ARG A 252 5.35 -13.03 -23.05
CA ARG A 252 4.14 -12.22 -22.93
C ARG A 252 4.07 -11.44 -21.62
N ARG A 253 4.57 -12.01 -20.52
CA ARG A 253 4.62 -11.33 -19.23
C ARG A 253 5.59 -10.14 -19.28
N GLN A 254 6.76 -10.32 -19.90
CA GLN A 254 7.73 -9.25 -20.05
C GLN A 254 7.19 -8.11 -20.93
N GLU A 255 6.48 -8.45 -22.00
CA GLU A 255 5.79 -7.47 -22.85
C GLU A 255 4.77 -6.66 -22.04
N ILE A 256 3.89 -7.32 -21.29
CA ILE A 256 2.90 -6.64 -20.42
C ILE A 256 3.60 -5.78 -19.35
N GLU A 257 4.65 -6.29 -18.71
CA GLU A 257 5.41 -5.53 -17.71
C GLU A 257 6.08 -4.29 -18.31
N LYS A 258 6.59 -4.40 -19.54
CA LYS A 258 7.15 -3.28 -20.31
C LYS A 258 6.07 -2.26 -20.68
N GLU A 259 4.94 -2.70 -21.23
CA GLU A 259 3.80 -1.84 -21.56
C GLU A 259 3.25 -1.11 -20.32
N LEU A 260 3.11 -1.81 -19.19
CA LEU A 260 2.68 -1.21 -17.92
C LEU A 260 3.72 -0.22 -17.38
N ALA A 261 5.01 -0.53 -17.53
CA ALA A 261 6.08 0.39 -17.16
C ALA A 261 6.06 1.66 -18.04
N GLU A 262 5.83 1.52 -19.34
CA GLU A 262 5.72 2.62 -20.29
C GLU A 262 4.43 3.45 -20.08
N ALA A 263 3.32 2.79 -19.76
CA ALA A 263 2.05 3.41 -19.38
C ALA A 263 2.07 3.98 -17.95
N GLY A 264 3.15 3.77 -17.18
CA GLY A 264 3.31 4.31 -15.84
C GLY A 264 2.35 3.78 -14.79
N THR A 265 1.66 2.69 -15.09
CA THR A 265 0.67 2.10 -14.21
C THR A 265 1.32 1.03 -13.33
N THR A 266 1.09 1.11 -12.02
CA THR A 266 1.53 0.05 -11.10
C THR A 266 0.58 -1.15 -11.17
N SER A 267 1.10 -2.33 -10.84
CA SER A 267 0.47 -3.66 -10.93
C SER A 267 -0.97 -3.80 -10.39
N GLY A 268 -1.49 -2.83 -9.64
CA GLY A 268 -2.87 -2.82 -9.12
C GLY A 268 -3.95 -2.39 -10.13
N SER A 269 -3.63 -1.63 -11.19
CA SER A 269 -4.56 -1.31 -12.29
C SER A 269 -4.35 -2.19 -13.53
N SER A 270 -3.49 -3.20 -13.40
CA SER A 270 -2.96 -4.01 -14.49
C SER A 270 -4.03 -4.83 -15.18
N ALA A 271 -5.03 -5.35 -14.47
CA ALA A 271 -5.87 -6.39 -15.05
C ALA A 271 -6.84 -5.84 -16.11
N ALA A 272 -7.40 -4.64 -15.90
CA ALA A 272 -8.26 -3.99 -16.89
C ALA A 272 -7.46 -3.42 -18.08
N LEU A 273 -6.28 -2.84 -17.84
CA LEU A 273 -5.41 -2.31 -18.89
C LEU A 273 -4.77 -3.44 -19.71
N ALA A 274 -4.25 -4.49 -19.06
CA ALA A 274 -3.72 -5.69 -19.72
C ALA A 274 -4.83 -6.42 -20.49
N SER A 275 -6.06 -6.46 -19.98
CA SER A 275 -7.22 -7.01 -20.72
C SER A 275 -7.62 -6.11 -21.91
N ALA A 276 -7.54 -4.79 -21.79
CA ALA A 276 -7.84 -3.84 -22.87
C ALA A 276 -6.77 -3.84 -23.97
N VAL A 277 -5.48 -3.86 -23.60
CA VAL A 277 -4.36 -3.99 -24.54
C VAL A 277 -4.37 -5.36 -25.20
N ALA A 278 -4.70 -6.43 -24.45
CA ALA A 278 -4.94 -7.75 -25.02
C ALA A 278 -6.12 -7.78 -26.01
N LYS A 279 -7.09 -6.86 -25.94
CA LYS A 279 -8.17 -6.78 -26.94
C LYS A 279 -7.75 -6.06 -28.24
N SER A 280 -6.72 -5.21 -28.22
CA SER A 280 -6.35 -4.36 -29.36
C SER A 280 -5.35 -4.99 -30.33
N THR A 281 -4.51 -5.93 -29.91
CA THR A 281 -3.53 -6.59 -30.78
C THR A 281 -4.12 -7.84 -31.43
N ARG A 282 -4.86 -7.67 -32.53
CA ARG A 282 -5.25 -8.77 -33.42
C ARG A 282 -4.16 -9.04 -34.44
N HIS A 283 -3.28 -10.00 -34.14
CA HIS A 283 -2.56 -10.74 -35.17
C HIS A 283 -2.59 -12.22 -34.82
N ALA A 284 -3.59 -12.93 -35.34
CA ALA A 284 -3.55 -14.38 -35.45
C ALA A 284 -3.18 -14.71 -36.90
N LYS A 285 -1.93 -15.10 -37.12
CA LYS A 285 -1.59 -15.97 -38.25
C LYS A 285 -1.74 -17.39 -37.75
N GLU A 286 -2.48 -18.22 -38.48
CA GLU A 286 -2.60 -19.65 -38.23
C GLU A 286 -1.19 -20.27 -38.22
N LEU A 287 -0.75 -20.72 -37.05
CA LEU A 287 0.42 -21.59 -36.91
C LEU A 287 -0.12 -23.02 -36.89
N ASP A 288 0.05 -23.72 -38.01
CA ASP A 288 -0.41 -25.10 -38.27
C ASP A 288 0.46 -26.16 -37.56
N ALA A 289 1.25 -25.75 -36.56
CA ALA A 289 2.22 -26.60 -35.86
C ALA A 289 1.74 -26.96 -34.45
N ASP A 290 2.05 -28.19 -34.02
CA ASP A 290 1.80 -28.64 -32.65
C ASP A 290 2.56 -27.78 -31.64
N ARG A 291 1.83 -27.08 -30.73
CA ARG A 291 2.41 -26.21 -29.69
C ARG A 291 3.52 -26.88 -28.89
N GLU A 292 3.39 -28.18 -28.58
CA GLU A 292 4.42 -28.90 -27.83
C GLU A 292 5.71 -29.06 -28.62
N THR A 293 5.59 -29.29 -29.92
CA THR A 293 6.74 -29.38 -30.83
C THR A 293 7.43 -28.03 -30.92
N VAL A 294 6.66 -26.94 -31.06
CA VAL A 294 7.21 -25.56 -31.06
C VAL A 294 7.98 -25.28 -29.77
N TRP A 295 7.43 -25.65 -28.60
CA TRP A 295 8.11 -25.45 -27.32
C TRP A 295 9.40 -26.28 -27.19
N ARG A 296 9.38 -27.57 -27.61
CA ARG A 296 10.58 -28.43 -27.58
C ARG A 296 11.67 -27.89 -28.50
N GLU A 297 11.34 -27.48 -29.71
CA GLU A 297 12.29 -26.89 -30.66
C GLU A 297 12.87 -25.57 -30.16
N ALA A 298 12.05 -24.72 -29.54
CA ALA A 298 12.48 -23.46 -28.92
C ALA A 298 13.45 -23.71 -27.75
N ALA A 299 13.11 -24.63 -26.84
CA ALA A 299 13.99 -24.99 -25.73
C ALA A 299 15.31 -25.62 -26.19
N GLN A 300 15.29 -26.47 -27.22
CA GLN A 300 16.53 -27.05 -27.79
C GLN A 300 17.41 -25.97 -28.43
N SER A 301 16.81 -25.06 -29.21
CA SER A 301 17.53 -23.99 -29.89
C SER A 301 18.17 -23.00 -28.90
N ALA A 302 17.51 -22.76 -27.77
CA ALA A 302 18.01 -21.89 -26.71
C ALA A 302 18.95 -22.61 -25.70
N GLY A 303 19.18 -23.92 -25.85
CA GLY A 303 20.00 -24.71 -24.92
C GLY A 303 19.37 -24.96 -23.54
N LEU A 304 18.03 -24.86 -23.44
CA LEU A 304 17.26 -24.92 -22.19
C LEU A 304 16.63 -26.30 -21.92
N ASP A 305 16.52 -27.15 -22.95
CA ASP A 305 15.84 -28.45 -22.89
C ASP A 305 16.50 -29.45 -21.93
N GLY A 306 17.83 -29.41 -21.81
CA GLY A 306 18.59 -30.31 -20.93
C GLY A 306 18.20 -30.17 -19.45
N ASP A 307 18.14 -28.92 -18.95
CA ASP A 307 17.80 -28.62 -17.56
C ASP A 307 16.36 -29.03 -17.23
N ILE A 308 15.42 -28.75 -18.13
CA ILE A 308 14.00 -29.09 -17.96
C ILE A 308 13.82 -30.61 -17.88
N ARG A 309 14.45 -31.37 -18.79
CA ARG A 309 14.37 -32.84 -18.77
C ARG A 309 15.08 -33.45 -17.56
N ALA A 310 16.23 -32.90 -17.17
CA ALA A 310 16.92 -33.36 -15.97
C ALA A 310 16.03 -33.18 -14.73
N ALA A 311 15.33 -32.05 -14.60
CA ALA A 311 14.38 -31.84 -13.51
C ALA A 311 13.22 -32.86 -13.51
N LEU A 312 12.68 -33.20 -14.68
CA LEU A 312 11.62 -34.22 -14.83
C LEU A 312 12.10 -35.66 -14.52
N GLN A 313 13.37 -35.96 -14.79
CA GLN A 313 13.98 -37.27 -14.54
C GLN A 313 14.46 -37.43 -13.09
N GLN A 314 14.92 -36.34 -12.48
CA GLN A 314 15.39 -36.30 -11.08
C GLN A 314 14.24 -36.20 -10.06
N ARG A 315 13.00 -36.48 -10.49
CA ARG A 315 11.85 -36.74 -9.61
C ARG A 315 12.17 -37.93 -8.71
N SER A 316 12.84 -37.64 -7.61
CA SER A 316 13.04 -38.58 -6.52
C SER A 316 11.87 -38.36 -5.58
N ALA A 317 11.23 -39.46 -5.16
CA ALA A 317 10.43 -39.44 -3.95
C ALA A 317 11.38 -39.07 -2.80
N ARG A 318 11.55 -37.77 -2.53
CA ARG A 318 12.26 -37.36 -1.34
C ARG A 318 11.38 -37.82 -0.18
N GLU A 319 11.91 -38.74 0.61
CA GLU A 319 11.51 -38.89 2.01
C GLU A 319 11.86 -37.57 2.70
N PHE A 320 10.99 -36.56 2.58
CA PHE A 320 10.96 -35.50 3.57
C PHE A 320 10.59 -36.18 4.87
N VAL A 321 11.55 -36.30 5.80
CA VAL A 321 11.28 -36.81 7.13
C VAL A 321 10.19 -35.94 7.72
N VAL A 322 8.97 -36.48 7.83
CA VAL A 322 7.73 -35.76 8.24
C VAL A 322 7.93 -34.98 9.55
N GLY A 323 8.86 -35.43 10.40
CA GLY A 323 9.29 -34.74 11.63
C GLY A 323 9.93 -33.35 11.40
N ASP A 324 10.74 -33.17 10.36
CA ASP A 324 11.38 -31.88 10.07
C ASP A 324 10.41 -30.86 9.47
N ALA A 325 9.47 -31.31 8.61
CA ALA A 325 8.46 -30.43 8.01
C ALA A 325 7.53 -29.80 9.06
N GLY A 326 7.07 -30.60 10.02
CA GLY A 326 6.24 -30.10 11.11
C GLY A 326 6.96 -29.09 12.00
N ARG A 327 8.25 -29.33 12.30
CA ARG A 327 9.08 -28.40 13.07
C ARG A 327 9.31 -27.08 12.33
N ILE A 328 9.71 -27.14 11.05
CA ILE A 328 9.93 -25.94 10.23
C ILE A 328 8.63 -25.13 10.08
N PHE A 329 7.49 -25.80 9.90
CA PHE A 329 6.19 -25.12 9.84
C PHE A 329 5.88 -24.40 11.15
N ALA A 330 6.05 -25.06 12.30
CA ALA A 330 5.86 -24.44 13.61
C ALA A 330 6.81 -23.25 13.83
N GLU A 331 8.07 -23.35 13.40
CA GLU A 331 9.05 -22.25 13.46
C GLU A 331 8.61 -21.05 12.61
N ARG A 332 8.11 -21.28 11.39
CA ARG A 332 7.56 -20.21 10.52
C ARG A 332 6.26 -19.62 11.06
N VAL A 333 5.38 -20.45 11.62
CA VAL A 333 4.11 -20.00 12.22
C VAL A 333 4.37 -19.17 13.48
N ALA A 334 5.40 -19.52 14.27
CA ALA A 334 5.77 -18.79 15.48
C ALA A 334 6.24 -17.34 15.22
N THR A 335 6.67 -16.99 14.00
CA THR A 335 7.04 -15.61 13.66
C THR A 335 5.84 -14.74 13.27
N LEU A 336 4.70 -15.36 12.89
CA LEU A 336 3.53 -14.65 12.37
C LEU A 336 2.96 -13.57 13.30
N PRO A 337 2.89 -13.74 14.64
CA PRO A 337 2.44 -12.68 15.54
C PRO A 337 3.23 -11.38 15.37
N ALA A 338 4.56 -11.48 15.31
CA ALA A 338 5.43 -10.32 15.15
C ALA A 338 5.35 -9.74 13.73
N GLU A 339 5.28 -10.58 12.71
CA GLU A 339 5.19 -10.14 11.31
C GLU A 339 3.86 -9.46 10.98
N LEU A 340 2.74 -10.05 11.38
CA LEU A 340 1.41 -9.51 11.13
C LEU A 340 1.12 -8.25 11.96
N THR A 341 1.75 -8.12 13.14
CA THR A 341 1.66 -6.91 13.98
C THR A 341 2.85 -5.96 13.84
N GLN A 342 3.67 -6.13 12.81
CA GLN A 342 4.78 -5.22 12.52
C GLN A 342 4.26 -3.84 12.11
N HIS A 343 3.26 -3.83 11.23
CA HIS A 343 2.72 -2.61 10.61
C HIS A 343 1.28 -2.31 11.00
N GLU A 344 0.47 -3.29 11.39
CA GLU A 344 -0.93 -3.08 11.79
C GLU A 344 -1.17 -3.62 13.19
N SER A 345 -1.96 -2.93 14.02
CA SER A 345 -2.33 -3.46 15.34
C SER A 345 -3.47 -4.49 15.24
N VAL A 346 -4.20 -4.48 14.12
CA VAL A 346 -5.39 -5.30 13.88
C VAL A 346 -5.16 -6.17 12.66
N VAL A 347 -5.51 -7.45 12.78
CA VAL A 347 -5.30 -8.48 11.76
C VAL A 347 -6.65 -9.04 11.33
N ASP A 348 -6.85 -9.17 10.02
CA ASP A 348 -8.06 -9.75 9.45
C ASP A 348 -7.92 -11.27 9.29
N ARG A 349 -9.05 -12.01 9.28
CA ARG A 349 -9.02 -13.46 9.06
C ARG A 349 -8.31 -13.86 7.76
N ARG A 350 -8.54 -13.11 6.67
CA ARG A 350 -7.86 -13.34 5.38
C ARG A 350 -6.34 -13.20 5.46
N GLU A 351 -5.81 -12.30 6.29
CA GLU A 351 -4.36 -12.14 6.48
C GLU A 351 -3.77 -13.32 7.26
N LEU A 352 -4.48 -13.86 8.26
CA LEU A 352 -4.09 -15.09 8.95
C LEU A 352 -4.05 -16.27 7.98
N VAL A 353 -5.15 -16.51 7.24
CA VAL A 353 -5.24 -17.59 6.23
C VAL A 353 -4.10 -17.46 5.22
N ARG A 354 -3.88 -16.26 4.68
CA ARG A 354 -2.79 -15.99 3.72
C ARG A 354 -1.43 -16.36 4.30
N SER A 355 -1.10 -15.88 5.50
CA SER A 355 0.22 -16.07 6.10
C SER A 355 0.47 -17.52 6.52
N VAL A 356 -0.52 -18.21 7.10
CA VAL A 356 -0.40 -19.62 7.48
C VAL A 356 -0.19 -20.51 6.25
N HIS A 357 -0.98 -20.30 5.19
CA HIS A 357 -0.81 -21.05 3.95
C HIS A 357 0.55 -20.77 3.29
N ALA A 358 0.98 -19.50 3.22
CA ALA A 358 2.29 -19.15 2.69
C ALA A 358 3.44 -19.82 3.49
N ALA A 359 3.31 -19.92 4.81
CA ALA A 359 4.31 -20.58 5.66
C ALA A 359 4.45 -22.09 5.39
N SER A 360 3.38 -22.74 4.92
CA SER A 360 3.36 -24.18 4.61
C SER A 360 4.03 -24.56 3.28
N VAL A 361 4.22 -23.60 2.37
CA VAL A 361 4.72 -23.87 1.02
C VAL A 361 6.10 -24.52 1.05
N GLY A 362 6.22 -25.61 0.30
CA GLY A 362 7.46 -26.40 0.17
C GLY A 362 7.71 -27.40 1.30
N LEU A 363 6.77 -27.57 2.24
CA LEU A 363 6.91 -28.50 3.37
C LEU A 363 6.18 -29.83 3.18
N GLY A 364 5.39 -30.00 2.11
CA GLY A 364 4.61 -31.21 1.86
C GLY A 364 3.57 -31.51 2.96
N LEU A 365 2.99 -30.47 3.56
CA LEU A 365 1.99 -30.62 4.60
C LEU A 365 0.58 -30.67 3.99
N PRO A 366 -0.29 -31.61 4.42
CA PRO A 366 -1.65 -31.67 3.92
C PRO A 366 -2.43 -30.41 4.30
N LEU A 367 -3.23 -29.88 3.38
CA LEU A 367 -3.99 -28.64 3.60
C LEU A 367 -4.89 -28.69 4.83
N SER A 368 -5.49 -29.84 5.14
CA SER A 368 -6.32 -30.00 6.34
C SER A 368 -5.57 -29.69 7.64
N ARG A 369 -4.27 -29.97 7.70
CA ARG A 369 -3.41 -29.58 8.83
C ARG A 369 -3.15 -28.06 8.83
N VAL A 370 -2.92 -27.48 7.66
CA VAL A 370 -2.65 -26.04 7.49
C VAL A 370 -3.89 -25.21 7.84
N ASP A 371 -5.08 -25.64 7.40
CA ASP A 371 -6.37 -25.04 7.74
C ASP A 371 -6.63 -25.11 9.26
N GLY A 372 -6.38 -26.27 9.87
CA GLY A 372 -6.51 -26.44 11.32
C GLY A 372 -5.58 -25.52 12.12
N GLU A 373 -4.39 -25.20 11.59
CA GLU A 373 -3.44 -24.29 12.25
C GLU A 373 -3.99 -22.86 12.37
N VAL A 374 -4.77 -22.38 11.39
CA VAL A 374 -5.39 -21.04 11.46
C VAL A 374 -6.30 -20.95 12.69
N ASP A 375 -7.13 -21.97 12.92
CA ASP A 375 -8.05 -22.00 14.04
C ASP A 375 -7.34 -22.35 15.36
N GLN A 376 -6.26 -23.13 15.30
CA GLN A 376 -5.39 -23.41 16.45
C GLN A 376 -4.74 -22.13 16.98
N LEU A 377 -4.25 -21.25 16.11
CA LEU A 377 -3.66 -19.96 16.49
C LEU A 377 -4.65 -19.04 17.22
N VAL A 378 -5.95 -19.16 16.91
CA VAL A 378 -7.01 -18.43 17.61
C VAL A 378 -7.33 -19.11 18.93
N THR A 379 -7.49 -20.44 18.93
CA THR A 379 -7.87 -21.23 20.10
C THR A 379 -6.78 -21.26 21.18
N SER A 380 -5.50 -21.24 20.78
CA SER A 380 -4.35 -21.16 21.69
C SER A 380 -4.18 -19.78 22.34
N GLY A 381 -4.89 -18.76 21.84
CA GLY A 381 -4.72 -17.37 22.26
C GLY A 381 -3.52 -16.66 21.64
N THR A 382 -2.85 -17.24 20.64
CA THR A 382 -1.79 -16.54 19.89
C THR A 382 -2.35 -15.32 19.16
N PHE A 383 -3.57 -15.44 18.61
CA PHE A 383 -4.39 -14.34 18.15
C PHE A 383 -5.74 -14.35 18.89
N VAL A 384 -6.20 -13.19 19.32
CA VAL A 384 -7.44 -13.03 20.09
C VAL A 384 -8.44 -12.21 19.28
N GLU A 385 -9.70 -12.66 19.23
CA GLU A 385 -10.81 -11.87 18.67
C GLU A 385 -11.00 -10.61 19.52
N ILE A 386 -10.88 -9.44 18.89
CA ILE A 386 -11.00 -8.13 19.55
C ILE A 386 -12.28 -7.38 19.13
N GLY A 387 -13.00 -7.88 18.14
CA GLY A 387 -14.25 -7.30 17.67
C GLY A 387 -14.59 -7.73 16.24
N ARG A 388 -15.59 -7.06 15.66
CA ARG A 388 -16.05 -7.31 14.29
C ARG A 388 -16.18 -5.99 13.54
N ASP A 389 -15.98 -6.03 12.23
CA ASP A 389 -16.21 -4.87 11.39
C ASP A 389 -17.70 -4.70 11.00
N ALA A 390 -17.97 -3.69 10.17
CA ALA A 390 -19.31 -3.32 9.76
C ALA A 390 -20.07 -4.41 8.99
N ILE A 391 -19.38 -5.40 8.42
CA ILE A 391 -20.00 -6.53 7.69
C ILE A 391 -19.97 -7.83 8.52
N GLY A 392 -19.59 -7.74 9.79
CA GLY A 392 -19.58 -8.86 10.74
C GLY A 392 -18.34 -9.74 10.68
N GLN A 393 -17.30 -9.35 9.93
CA GLN A 393 -16.03 -10.09 9.87
C GLN A 393 -15.23 -9.88 11.14
N VAL A 394 -14.67 -10.97 11.67
CA VAL A 394 -13.88 -10.97 12.89
C VAL A 394 -12.55 -10.24 12.68
N ARG A 395 -12.17 -9.42 13.66
CA ARG A 395 -10.90 -8.73 13.77
C ARG A 395 -10.10 -9.32 14.92
N TYR A 396 -8.81 -9.55 14.67
CA TYR A 396 -7.89 -10.17 15.63
C TYR A 396 -6.75 -9.23 16.01
N SER A 397 -6.10 -9.51 17.12
CA SER A 397 -4.77 -8.97 17.44
C SER A 397 -4.00 -9.96 18.32
N THR A 398 -2.74 -9.68 18.62
CA THR A 398 -1.92 -10.50 19.50
C THR A 398 -2.07 -10.02 20.96
N PRO A 399 -1.97 -10.91 21.96
CA PRO A 399 -1.97 -10.50 23.37
C PRO A 399 -0.92 -9.44 23.68
N GLU A 400 0.26 -9.56 23.07
CA GLU A 400 1.36 -8.60 23.21
C GLU A 400 0.95 -7.19 22.72
N MET A 401 0.36 -7.08 21.52
CA MET A 401 -0.04 -5.78 20.98
C MET A 401 -1.16 -5.14 21.82
N ILE A 402 -2.13 -5.94 22.27
CA ILE A 402 -3.21 -5.49 23.16
C ILE A 402 -2.63 -4.96 24.48
N ALA A 403 -1.67 -5.69 25.08
CA ALA A 403 -1.01 -5.28 26.30
C ALA A 403 -0.24 -3.97 26.11
N ILE A 404 0.57 -3.86 25.05
CA ILE A 404 1.35 -2.66 24.73
C ILE A 404 0.47 -1.42 24.63
N GLU A 405 -0.67 -1.50 23.92
CA GLU A 405 -1.55 -0.35 23.76
C GLU A 405 -2.29 0.01 25.04
N ARG A 406 -2.73 -0.99 25.83
CA ARG A 406 -3.37 -0.76 27.14
C ARG A 406 -2.39 -0.13 28.13
N ASP A 407 -1.20 -0.69 28.23
CA ASP A 407 -0.13 -0.21 29.11
C ASP A 407 0.33 1.18 28.70
N LEU A 408 0.39 1.49 27.40
CA LEU A 408 0.69 2.83 26.91
C LEU A 408 -0.34 3.86 27.40
N VAL A 409 -1.64 3.58 27.27
CA VAL A 409 -2.71 4.49 27.76
C VAL A 409 -2.63 4.63 29.28
N ALA A 410 -2.46 3.52 30.01
CA ALA A 410 -2.36 3.54 31.47
C ALA A 410 -1.13 4.34 31.94
N THR A 411 0.02 4.17 31.29
CA THR A 411 1.26 4.90 31.57
C THR A 411 1.10 6.39 31.28
N ALA A 412 0.48 6.75 30.15
CA ALA A 412 0.18 8.13 29.82
C ALA A 412 -0.71 8.79 30.90
N SER A 413 -1.73 8.08 31.39
CA SER A 413 -2.59 8.57 32.48
C SER A 413 -1.81 8.79 33.78
N ARG A 414 -0.99 7.81 34.21
CA ARG A 414 -0.17 7.95 35.43
C ARG A 414 0.84 9.10 35.33
N LEU A 415 1.43 9.30 34.15
CA LEU A 415 2.32 10.43 33.89
C LEU A 415 1.57 11.77 33.87
N ALA A 416 0.32 11.81 33.42
CA ALA A 416 -0.51 13.01 33.44
C ALA A 416 -0.85 13.44 34.88
N ASP A 417 -1.14 12.48 35.76
CA ASP A 417 -1.45 12.73 37.17
C ASP A 417 -0.20 13.06 38.00
N ARG A 418 0.99 12.63 37.53
CA ARG A 418 2.25 12.89 38.21
C ARG A 418 2.74 14.31 37.98
N ARG A 419 3.05 15.02 39.07
CA ARG A 419 3.83 16.25 39.00
C ARG A 419 5.33 15.95 38.97
N GLY A 420 6.02 16.48 37.97
CA GLY A 420 7.47 16.56 37.85
C GLY A 420 7.98 17.99 38.10
N VAL A 421 9.13 18.33 37.52
CA VAL A 421 9.75 19.64 37.71
C VAL A 421 9.17 20.69 36.76
N GLY A 422 8.61 21.74 37.36
CA GLY A 422 8.17 22.95 36.65
C GLY A 422 9.24 24.05 36.69
N ILE A 423 9.26 24.89 35.66
CA ILE A 423 10.04 26.12 35.63
C ILE A 423 9.12 27.30 35.98
N ASP A 424 9.68 28.36 36.54
CA ASP A 424 8.96 29.62 36.80
C ASP A 424 8.35 30.17 35.48
N PRO A 425 7.02 30.35 35.41
CA PRO A 425 6.35 30.95 34.26
C PRO A 425 6.89 32.34 33.87
N ALA A 426 7.47 33.10 34.81
CA ALA A 426 8.07 34.39 34.49
C ALA A 426 9.35 34.25 33.65
N ASP A 427 10.19 33.26 33.94
CA ASP A 427 11.42 32.98 33.17
C ASP A 427 11.07 32.53 31.74
N ILE A 428 10.09 31.62 31.59
CA ILE A 428 9.72 31.15 30.25
C ILE A 428 9.09 32.27 29.42
N LYS A 429 8.26 33.15 29.99
CA LYS A 429 7.73 34.32 29.28
C LYS A 429 8.84 35.25 28.80
N ALA A 430 9.83 35.53 29.65
CA ALA A 430 10.96 36.39 29.29
C ALA A 430 11.78 35.79 28.13
N ARG A 431 12.08 34.48 28.19
CA ARG A 431 12.77 33.76 27.11
C ARG A 431 11.97 33.71 25.81
N SER A 432 10.66 33.45 25.91
CA SER A 432 9.76 33.44 24.75
C SER A 432 9.68 34.82 24.07
N ALA A 433 9.61 35.90 24.86
CA ALA A 433 9.63 37.26 24.34
C ALA A 433 10.97 37.59 23.65
N ALA A 434 12.09 37.20 24.25
CA ALA A 434 13.42 37.40 23.65
C ALA A 434 13.60 36.64 22.32
N GLN A 435 12.96 35.47 22.19
CA GLN A 435 12.97 34.66 20.98
C GLN A 435 11.91 35.10 19.94
N GLY A 436 11.03 36.04 20.29
CA GLY A 436 9.95 36.52 19.41
C GLY A 436 8.84 35.49 19.15
N LEU A 437 8.53 34.65 20.13
CA LEU A 437 7.46 33.66 20.00
C LEU A 437 6.07 34.30 19.91
N SER A 438 5.17 33.67 19.15
CA SER A 438 3.75 34.04 19.09
C SER A 438 3.04 33.73 20.42
N ALA A 439 1.81 34.22 20.58
CA ALA A 439 0.99 33.88 21.76
C ALA A 439 0.74 32.37 21.90
N GLU A 440 0.43 31.68 20.79
CA GLU A 440 0.24 30.22 20.76
C GLU A 440 1.52 29.46 21.15
N GLN A 441 2.67 29.88 20.59
CA GLN A 441 3.96 29.27 20.89
C GLN A 441 4.39 29.53 22.35
N THR A 442 4.13 30.73 22.88
CA THR A 442 4.42 31.08 24.26
C THR A 442 3.57 30.24 25.22
N PHE A 443 2.28 30.09 24.95
CA PHE A 443 1.39 29.24 25.74
C PHE A 443 1.84 27.76 25.70
N ALA A 444 2.27 27.26 24.54
CA ALA A 444 2.83 25.91 24.43
C ALA A 444 4.13 25.76 25.25
N ALA A 445 5.00 26.76 25.27
CA ALA A 445 6.22 26.76 26.07
C ALA A 445 5.93 26.78 27.59
N GLU A 446 4.95 27.55 28.03
CA GLU A 446 4.46 27.55 29.41
C GLU A 446 3.90 26.20 29.82
N ALA A 447 3.04 25.60 28.99
CA ALA A 447 2.48 24.28 29.24
C ALA A 447 3.58 23.21 29.33
N ALA A 448 4.54 23.24 28.41
CA ALA A 448 5.67 22.32 28.38
C ALA A 448 6.59 22.45 29.59
N THR A 449 6.77 23.66 30.12
CA THR A 449 7.60 23.91 31.31
C THR A 449 6.82 23.85 32.62
N GLY A 450 5.51 23.58 32.56
CA GLY A 450 4.67 23.35 33.74
C GLY A 450 5.02 22.06 34.49
N PRO A 451 4.36 21.83 35.65
CA PRO A 451 4.71 20.75 36.55
C PRO A 451 4.26 19.35 36.08
N ASN A 452 3.53 19.19 34.98
CA ASN A 452 3.06 17.87 34.55
C ASN A 452 4.23 17.01 34.03
N ALA A 453 4.29 15.72 34.39
CA ALA A 453 5.40 14.86 33.96
C ALA A 453 5.35 14.46 32.48
N ILE A 454 4.19 14.62 31.82
CA ILE A 454 4.04 14.49 30.37
C ILE A 454 3.28 15.70 29.82
N VAL A 455 3.73 16.20 28.67
CA VAL A 455 3.05 17.27 27.93
C VAL A 455 3.05 16.92 26.44
N VAL A 456 1.95 17.22 25.76
CA VAL A 456 1.81 17.06 24.31
C VAL A 456 1.66 18.44 23.66
N ILE A 457 2.51 18.75 22.70
CA ILE A 457 2.40 19.92 21.83
C ILE A 457 2.06 19.44 20.41
N GLU A 458 0.86 19.78 19.96
CA GLU A 458 0.40 19.57 18.58
C GLU A 458 0.71 20.82 17.74
N GLY A 459 1.73 20.75 16.90
CA GLY A 459 2.16 21.87 16.07
C GLY A 459 1.97 21.60 14.57
N ALA A 460 1.25 22.47 13.88
CA ALA A 460 1.07 22.39 12.43
C ALA A 460 2.42 22.41 11.67
N PRO A 461 2.51 21.89 10.43
CA PRO A 461 3.74 21.88 9.67
C PRO A 461 4.29 23.30 9.50
N GLY A 462 5.49 23.53 10.01
CA GLY A 462 6.14 24.83 9.89
C GLY A 462 5.59 25.88 10.85
N SER A 463 4.96 25.47 11.96
CA SER A 463 4.58 26.34 13.08
C SER A 463 5.75 26.83 13.95
N GLY A 464 7.00 26.55 13.56
CA GLY A 464 8.19 26.94 14.34
C GLY A 464 8.44 26.07 15.57
N LYS A 465 8.27 24.74 15.46
CA LYS A 465 8.51 23.76 16.55
C LYS A 465 9.89 23.94 17.22
N THR A 466 10.97 23.96 16.43
CA THR A 466 12.33 24.17 16.96
C THR A 466 12.48 25.52 17.66
N THR A 467 11.91 26.58 17.08
CA THR A 467 11.89 27.92 17.68
C THR A 467 11.16 27.92 19.02
N THR A 468 10.07 27.16 19.15
CA THR A 468 9.30 26.99 20.39
C THR A 468 10.06 26.16 21.42
N LEU A 469 10.83 25.15 20.98
CA LEU A 469 11.62 24.28 21.85
C LEU A 469 12.86 24.98 22.44
N ALA A 470 13.49 25.91 21.71
CA ALA A 470 14.70 26.60 22.18
C ALA A 470 14.57 27.23 23.59
N PRO A 471 13.56 28.07 23.91
CA PRO A 471 13.41 28.62 25.25
C PRO A 471 13.09 27.57 26.31
N ILE A 472 12.36 26.50 25.96
CA ILE A 472 12.06 25.37 26.85
C ILE A 472 13.35 24.63 27.25
N VAL A 473 14.20 24.31 26.27
CA VAL A 473 15.50 23.65 26.49
C VAL A 473 16.39 24.52 27.37
N GLY A 474 16.54 25.80 27.03
CA GLY A 474 17.38 26.72 27.78
C GLY A 474 16.93 26.91 29.23
N ALA A 475 15.61 26.92 29.48
CA ALA A 475 15.03 26.99 30.81
C ALA A 475 15.36 25.75 31.66
N TYR A 476 15.18 24.53 31.11
CA TYR A 476 15.52 23.29 31.82
C TYR A 476 17.02 23.13 32.07
N GLN A 477 17.87 23.47 31.09
CA GLN A 477 19.32 23.45 31.27
C GLN A 477 19.78 24.42 32.36
N ALA A 478 19.21 25.64 32.41
CA ALA A 478 19.50 26.61 33.46
C ALA A 478 19.07 26.12 34.86
N ALA A 479 18.00 25.32 34.92
CA ALA A 479 17.56 24.65 36.15
C ALA A 479 18.36 23.37 36.49
N GLY A 480 19.40 23.03 35.72
CA GLY A 480 20.28 21.89 35.99
C GLY A 480 19.76 20.54 35.49
N HIS A 481 18.76 20.53 34.61
CA HIS A 481 18.23 19.31 34.00
C HIS A 481 18.99 18.89 32.75
N ARG A 482 19.10 17.58 32.53
CA ARG A 482 19.63 17.02 31.29
C ARG A 482 18.49 16.87 30.28
N VAL A 483 18.54 17.67 29.22
CA VAL A 483 17.55 17.59 28.13
C VAL A 483 18.08 16.68 27.02
N ILE A 484 17.26 15.72 26.59
CA ILE A 484 17.60 14.73 25.56
C ILE A 484 16.52 14.76 24.49
N GLY A 485 16.93 14.73 23.23
CA GLY A 485 16.04 14.69 22.07
C GLY A 485 15.91 13.30 21.46
N THR A 486 14.75 13.03 20.90
CA THR A 486 14.57 11.94 19.95
C THR A 486 13.63 12.33 18.82
N ALA A 487 13.88 11.78 17.64
CA ALA A 487 13.02 11.89 16.47
C ALA A 487 13.08 10.60 15.66
N THR A 488 12.10 10.36 14.80
CA THR A 488 12.03 9.11 14.02
C THR A 488 13.20 8.90 13.06
N ALA A 489 13.70 9.98 12.45
CA ALA A 489 14.80 9.93 11.50
C ALA A 489 16.09 10.52 12.07
N TRP A 490 17.24 9.89 11.77
CA TRP A 490 18.57 10.39 12.15
C TRP A 490 18.84 11.82 11.70
N ARG A 491 18.36 12.21 10.51
CA ARG A 491 18.50 13.58 10.01
C ARG A 491 17.78 14.59 10.89
N VAL A 492 16.56 14.28 11.33
CA VAL A 492 15.78 15.16 12.22
C VAL A 492 16.43 15.22 13.60
N ALA A 493 16.86 14.07 14.14
CA ALA A 493 17.58 14.03 15.40
C ALA A 493 18.88 14.86 15.36
N ARG A 494 19.64 14.81 14.27
CA ARG A 494 20.84 15.64 14.07
C ARG A 494 20.51 17.13 14.01
N ALA A 495 19.42 17.52 13.34
CA ALA A 495 18.97 18.90 13.31
C ALA A 495 18.62 19.39 14.72
N ILE A 496 17.86 18.62 15.50
CA ILE A 496 17.56 18.92 16.92
C ILE A 496 18.85 19.08 17.73
N GLN A 497 19.80 18.16 17.57
CA GLN A 497 21.08 18.23 18.28
C GLN A 497 21.87 19.51 17.94
N GLN A 498 21.88 19.92 16.67
CA GLN A 498 22.58 21.12 16.21
C GLN A 498 21.86 22.40 16.64
N ASP A 499 20.55 22.46 16.46
CA ASP A 499 19.74 23.66 16.69
C ASP A 499 19.53 23.95 18.18
N LEU A 500 19.43 22.91 19.01
CA LEU A 500 19.13 23.03 20.45
C LEU A 500 20.33 22.73 21.36
N ASN A 501 21.47 22.30 20.79
CA ASN A 501 22.67 21.92 21.53
C ASN A 501 22.40 20.91 22.67
N ILE A 502 21.68 19.83 22.35
CA ILE A 502 21.35 18.72 23.25
C ILE A 502 21.77 17.38 22.66
N GLU A 503 21.90 16.35 23.49
CA GLU A 503 22.03 14.98 22.97
C GLU A 503 20.73 14.58 22.27
N ALA A 504 20.78 14.23 20.98
CA ALA A 504 19.62 13.70 20.29
C ALA A 504 19.96 12.52 19.36
N ARG A 505 19.07 11.53 19.30
CA ARG A 505 19.25 10.32 18.47
C ARG A 505 17.94 9.86 17.85
N ALA A 506 18.05 9.08 16.79
CA ALA A 506 16.88 8.44 16.20
C ALA A 506 16.16 7.54 17.24
N THR A 507 14.84 7.56 17.27
CA THR A 507 14.03 6.80 18.25
C THR A 507 14.36 5.31 18.25
N ALA A 508 14.49 4.71 17.07
CA ALA A 508 14.91 3.31 16.93
C ALA A 508 16.25 3.02 17.63
N SER A 509 17.19 3.99 17.66
CA SER A 509 18.45 3.84 18.37
C SER A 509 18.29 3.85 19.88
N TRP A 510 17.33 4.61 20.43
CA TRP A 510 17.04 4.59 21.87
C TRP A 510 16.32 3.31 22.26
N VAL A 511 15.31 2.91 21.48
CA VAL A 511 14.57 1.66 21.70
C VAL A 511 15.50 0.45 21.67
N GLU A 512 16.45 0.40 20.74
CA GLU A 512 17.45 -0.68 20.67
C GLU A 512 18.35 -0.75 21.91
N ARG A 513 18.72 0.40 22.48
CA ARG A 513 19.47 0.46 23.74
C ARG A 513 18.65 -0.06 24.91
N LEU A 514 17.38 0.34 24.99
CA LEU A 514 16.47 -0.16 26.02
C LEU A 514 16.30 -1.68 25.93
N LYS A 515 16.23 -2.25 24.73
CA LYS A 515 16.21 -3.71 24.52
C LYS A 515 17.47 -4.40 25.02
N LYS A 516 18.63 -3.75 24.92
CA LYS A 516 19.91 -4.23 25.47
C LYS A 516 20.07 -3.99 26.98
N GLY A 517 19.05 -3.42 27.64
CA GLY A 517 19.08 -3.07 29.06
C GLY A 517 19.82 -1.76 29.36
N GLU A 518 20.28 -1.03 28.35
CA GLU A 518 20.96 0.26 28.53
C GLU A 518 19.94 1.36 28.79
N ARG A 519 19.96 1.90 30.01
CA ARG A 519 19.13 3.02 30.45
C ARG A 519 19.78 4.35 30.11
N PHE A 520 18.97 5.36 29.82
CA PHE A 520 19.47 6.68 29.41
C PHE A 520 18.78 7.86 30.09
N LEU A 521 17.73 7.62 30.87
CA LEU A 521 17.01 8.62 31.66
C LEU A 521 17.20 8.38 33.16
N ASP A 522 17.18 9.49 33.90
CA ASP A 522 17.11 9.60 35.35
C ASP A 522 16.05 10.65 35.76
N ASP A 523 15.91 10.90 37.05
CA ASP A 523 14.93 11.82 37.64
C ASP A 523 15.20 13.30 37.30
N LYS A 524 16.39 13.62 36.80
CA LYS A 524 16.78 14.95 36.33
C LYS A 524 16.72 15.09 34.81
N SER A 525 16.20 14.10 34.12
CA SER A 525 16.12 14.09 32.66
C SER A 525 14.79 14.65 32.13
N VAL A 526 14.87 15.38 31.02
CA VAL A 526 13.72 15.80 30.20
C VAL A 526 13.87 15.22 28.80
N LEU A 527 12.96 14.33 28.41
CA LEU A 527 12.91 13.73 27.08
C LEU A 527 12.00 14.55 26.17
N ILE A 528 12.56 15.11 25.10
CA ILE A 528 11.82 15.73 24.01
C ILE A 528 11.69 14.71 22.88
N VAL A 529 10.46 14.42 22.48
CA VAL A 529 10.14 13.53 21.35
C VAL A 529 9.56 14.37 20.23
N ASP A 530 10.35 14.66 19.20
CA ASP A 530 9.88 15.38 18.01
C ASP A 530 9.35 14.41 16.95
N GLU A 531 8.43 14.91 16.12
CA GLU A 531 7.64 14.12 15.17
C GLU A 531 6.97 12.90 15.83
N ALA A 532 6.46 13.08 17.06
CA ALA A 532 5.82 12.05 17.87
C ALA A 532 4.63 11.36 17.18
N GLY A 533 3.96 12.04 16.23
CA GLY A 533 2.88 11.48 15.42
C GLY A 533 3.31 10.32 14.51
N LEU A 534 4.62 10.16 14.27
CA LEU A 534 5.18 9.06 13.49
C LEU A 534 5.59 7.85 14.34
N LEU A 535 5.47 7.90 15.66
CA LEU A 535 5.82 6.79 16.53
C LEU A 535 4.71 5.75 16.57
N SER A 536 5.11 4.49 16.38
CA SER A 536 4.22 3.33 16.57
C SER A 536 3.86 3.16 18.04
N SER A 537 2.81 2.36 18.33
CA SER A 537 2.43 2.01 19.71
C SER A 537 3.60 1.39 20.48
N ARG A 538 4.41 0.53 19.82
CA ARG A 538 5.57 -0.13 20.43
C ARG A 538 6.69 0.85 20.80
N GLU A 539 7.03 1.77 19.90
CA GLU A 539 8.08 2.76 20.14
C GLU A 539 7.67 3.76 21.22
N MET A 540 6.43 4.26 21.16
CA MET A 540 5.91 5.17 22.18
C MET A 540 5.85 4.50 23.56
N HIS A 541 5.37 3.26 23.62
CA HIS A 541 5.33 2.48 24.86
C HIS A 541 6.73 2.28 25.46
N ALA A 542 7.74 1.94 24.65
CA ALA A 542 9.10 1.77 25.12
C ALA A 542 9.70 3.06 25.70
N LEU A 543 9.47 4.21 25.06
CA LEU A 543 9.94 5.51 25.55
C LEU A 543 9.23 5.93 26.83
N LEU A 544 7.89 5.88 26.87
CA LEU A 544 7.14 6.33 28.05
C LEU A 544 7.31 5.41 29.26
N SER A 545 7.52 4.10 29.04
CA SER A 545 7.89 3.18 30.11
C SER A 545 9.21 3.57 30.77
N GLU A 546 10.21 3.99 29.97
CA GLU A 546 11.49 4.48 30.49
C GLU A 546 11.33 5.82 31.22
N VAL A 547 10.50 6.73 30.71
CA VAL A 547 10.18 8.01 31.39
C VAL A 547 9.50 7.77 32.73
N GLU A 548 8.55 6.84 32.79
CA GLU A 548 7.88 6.46 34.04
C GLU A 548 8.88 5.89 35.04
N ARG A 549 9.67 4.88 34.63
CA ARG A 549 10.69 4.21 35.45
C ARG A 549 11.73 5.18 36.00
N ALA A 550 12.23 6.09 35.16
CA ALA A 550 13.25 7.05 35.54
C ALA A 550 12.71 8.22 36.38
N GLN A 551 11.38 8.34 36.53
CA GLN A 551 10.74 9.52 37.10
C GLN A 551 11.05 10.83 36.34
N ALA A 552 11.39 10.70 35.05
CA ALA A 552 11.73 11.80 34.16
C ALA A 552 10.47 12.57 33.69
N LYS A 553 10.70 13.67 32.98
CA LYS A 553 9.65 14.40 32.25
C LYS A 553 9.71 14.10 30.74
N ALA A 554 8.54 14.01 30.09
CA ALA A 554 8.43 13.89 28.65
C ALA A 554 7.68 15.08 28.02
N ILE A 555 8.19 15.57 26.89
CA ILE A 555 7.56 16.59 26.05
C ILE A 555 7.43 15.99 24.65
N LEU A 556 6.20 15.64 24.27
CA LEU A 556 5.90 15.07 22.96
C LEU A 556 5.50 16.19 22.00
N VAL A 557 6.25 16.37 20.93
CA VAL A 557 5.97 17.36 19.88
C VAL A 557 5.62 16.62 18.60
N GLY A 558 4.46 16.91 18.02
CA GLY A 558 3.98 16.15 16.87
C GLY A 558 2.79 16.81 16.20
N ASP A 559 2.26 16.13 15.18
CA ASP A 559 1.02 16.51 14.53
C ASP A 559 0.32 15.24 14.05
N ARG A 560 -0.85 14.94 14.62
CA ARG A 560 -1.63 13.75 14.28
C ARG A 560 -2.29 13.85 12.90
N ARG A 561 -2.33 15.05 12.31
CA ARG A 561 -2.79 15.29 10.93
C ARG A 561 -1.70 14.99 9.89
N GLN A 562 -0.42 14.88 10.28
CA GLN A 562 0.66 14.46 9.38
C GLN A 562 0.65 12.94 9.15
N LEU A 563 1.64 12.44 8.39
CA LEU A 563 1.79 11.02 8.08
C LEU A 563 1.74 10.15 9.34
N GLN A 564 1.20 8.94 9.17
CA GLN A 564 1.06 7.95 10.24
C GLN A 564 2.37 7.19 10.45
N ALA A 565 2.50 6.56 11.62
CA ALA A 565 3.60 5.68 11.92
C ALA A 565 3.72 4.53 10.90
N ILE A 566 4.95 4.15 10.55
CA ILE A 566 5.20 2.96 9.70
C ILE A 566 4.90 1.68 10.49
N GLY A 567 5.28 1.63 11.77
CA GLY A 567 4.96 0.52 12.67
C GLY A 567 3.49 0.50 13.10
N ALA A 568 3.08 -0.57 13.78
CA ALA A 568 1.70 -0.79 14.22
C ALA A 568 1.19 0.25 15.24
N GLY A 569 -0.06 0.67 15.00
CA GLY A 569 -0.85 1.52 15.90
C GLY A 569 -0.41 2.99 15.95
N PRO A 570 -1.33 3.92 16.27
CA PRO A 570 -1.03 5.34 16.34
C PRO A 570 -0.60 5.76 17.76
N GLY A 571 0.70 5.73 18.05
CA GLY A 571 1.23 5.94 19.41
C GLY A 571 0.80 7.27 20.03
N LEU A 572 0.88 8.37 19.28
CA LEU A 572 0.45 9.69 19.77
C LEU A 572 -1.08 9.79 19.97
N ASP A 573 -1.89 9.19 19.08
CA ASP A 573 -3.35 9.16 19.26
C ASP A 573 -3.75 8.38 20.52
N LEU A 574 -2.99 7.35 20.92
CA LEU A 574 -3.23 6.64 22.16
C LEU A 574 -2.90 7.49 23.40
N VAL A 575 -1.81 8.28 23.36
CA VAL A 575 -1.41 9.15 24.48
C VAL A 575 -2.42 10.27 24.72
N VAL A 576 -2.92 10.92 23.66
CA VAL A 576 -3.86 12.05 23.79
C VAL A 576 -5.25 11.65 24.29
N ARG A 577 -5.51 10.35 24.48
CA ARG A 577 -6.70 9.85 25.19
C ARG A 577 -6.67 10.16 26.68
N SER A 578 -5.47 10.32 27.25
CA SER A 578 -5.25 10.58 28.67
C SER A 578 -4.53 11.91 28.93
N VAL A 579 -3.90 12.51 27.91
CA VAL A 579 -3.13 13.76 28.04
C VAL A 579 -3.71 14.82 27.12
N GLU A 580 -4.09 15.97 27.68
CA GLU A 580 -4.56 17.11 26.88
C GLU A 580 -3.41 17.70 26.07
N ALA A 581 -3.64 17.93 24.77
CA ALA A 581 -2.65 18.49 23.86
C ALA A 581 -2.80 20.01 23.73
N THR A 582 -1.70 20.73 23.90
CA THR A 582 -1.61 22.16 23.58
C THR A 582 -1.37 22.33 22.09
N ARG A 583 -2.15 23.19 21.42
CA ARG A 583 -2.09 23.36 19.96
C ARG A 583 -1.39 24.64 19.53
N VAL A 584 -0.60 24.53 18.48
CA VAL A 584 -0.03 25.63 17.69
C VAL A 584 -0.45 25.41 16.23
N ASP A 585 -1.64 25.91 15.89
CA ASP A 585 -2.28 25.69 14.58
C ASP A 585 -1.76 26.69 13.54
N THR A 586 -1.19 27.83 13.95
CA THR A 586 -0.72 28.85 13.01
C THR A 586 0.48 28.36 12.18
N ILE A 587 0.26 28.19 10.88
CA ILE A 587 1.32 27.89 9.91
C ILE A 587 2.01 29.20 9.51
N VAL A 588 3.33 29.30 9.72
CA VAL A 588 4.10 30.49 9.34
C VAL A 588 5.09 30.24 8.19
N ARG A 589 5.12 29.01 7.65
CA ARG A 589 6.11 28.62 6.62
C ARG A 589 5.84 29.22 5.25
N GLN A 590 4.60 29.16 4.76
CA GLN A 590 4.25 29.71 3.45
C GLN A 590 4.15 31.24 3.53
N ARG A 591 4.73 31.94 2.56
CA ARG A 591 4.69 33.41 2.49
C ARG A 591 3.28 33.94 2.21
N ASP A 592 2.58 33.31 1.28
CA ASP A 592 1.25 33.73 0.86
C ASP A 592 0.12 33.20 1.76
N ALA A 593 -0.87 34.06 2.04
CA ALA A 593 -2.01 33.71 2.88
C ALA A 593 -2.89 32.61 2.28
N TRP A 594 -3.10 32.63 0.95
CA TRP A 594 -3.89 31.61 0.26
C TRP A 594 -3.25 30.21 0.39
N ALA A 595 -1.92 30.13 0.29
CA ALA A 595 -1.19 28.87 0.37
C ALA A 595 -1.24 28.30 1.78
N ARG A 596 -1.11 29.15 2.81
CA ARG A 596 -1.31 28.75 4.22
C ARG A 596 -2.71 28.16 4.45
N GLN A 597 -3.73 28.81 3.89
CA GLN A 597 -5.11 28.36 4.02
C GLN A 597 -5.34 27.03 3.28
N ALA A 598 -4.88 26.90 2.04
CA ALA A 598 -5.03 25.69 1.25
C ALA A 598 -4.33 24.47 1.89
N VAL A 599 -3.15 24.67 2.49
CA VAL A 599 -2.47 23.63 3.27
C VAL A 599 -3.30 23.23 4.51
N THR A 600 -3.88 24.21 5.21
CA THR A 600 -4.78 23.96 6.35
C THR A 600 -6.04 23.19 5.92
N ASP A 601 -6.58 23.52 4.76
CA ASP A 601 -7.74 22.86 4.18
C ASP A 601 -7.45 21.39 3.84
N PHE A 602 -6.28 21.08 3.26
CA PHE A 602 -5.83 19.68 3.14
C PHE A 602 -5.74 19.00 4.51
N GLY A 603 -5.10 19.60 5.51
CA GLY A 603 -4.94 18.99 6.84
C GLY A 603 -6.26 18.74 7.59
N THR A 604 -7.28 19.57 7.34
CA THR A 604 -8.60 19.47 7.98
C THR A 604 -9.62 18.67 7.17
N GLY A 605 -9.24 18.16 6.00
CA GLY A 605 -10.10 17.34 5.15
C GLY A 605 -11.05 18.13 4.26
N ARG A 606 -10.79 19.43 4.05
CA ARG A 606 -11.46 20.31 3.08
C ARG A 606 -10.69 20.32 1.76
N ALA A 607 -10.48 19.15 1.17
CA ALA A 607 -9.58 19.05 0.03
C ALA A 607 -10.14 19.61 -1.28
N ASN A 608 -11.47 19.80 -1.39
CA ASN A 608 -12.07 20.49 -2.53
C ASN A 608 -11.60 21.94 -2.56
N GLU A 609 -11.76 22.63 -1.43
CA GLU A 609 -11.37 24.02 -1.23
C GLU A 609 -9.86 24.21 -1.46
N ALA A 610 -9.05 23.27 -0.98
CA ALA A 610 -7.62 23.28 -1.21
C ALA A 610 -7.28 23.13 -2.71
N LEU A 611 -7.86 22.14 -3.40
CA LEU A 611 -7.61 21.94 -4.84
C LEU A 611 -8.07 23.12 -5.69
N ASP A 612 -9.22 23.73 -5.35
CA ASP A 612 -9.72 24.92 -6.03
C ASP A 612 -8.78 26.11 -5.84
N ALA A 613 -8.25 26.31 -4.63
CA ALA A 613 -7.25 27.33 -4.36
C ALA A 613 -5.96 27.13 -5.17
N PHE A 614 -5.44 25.89 -5.22
CA PHE A 614 -4.27 25.57 -6.04
C PHE A 614 -4.54 25.79 -7.54
N GLN A 615 -5.73 25.44 -8.04
CA GLN A 615 -6.08 25.67 -9.44
C GLN A 615 -6.20 27.16 -9.76
N ALA A 616 -6.86 27.95 -8.90
CA ALA A 616 -7.04 29.39 -9.10
C ALA A 616 -5.70 30.14 -9.20
N HIS A 617 -4.64 29.62 -8.56
CA HIS A 617 -3.29 30.16 -8.61
C HIS A 617 -2.37 29.45 -9.61
N GLY A 618 -2.90 28.62 -10.52
CA GLY A 618 -2.11 27.92 -11.54
C GLY A 618 -1.12 26.88 -10.99
N CYS A 619 -1.34 26.41 -9.75
CA CYS A 619 -0.48 25.49 -9.03
C CYS A 619 -1.00 24.03 -9.05
N PHE A 620 -2.06 23.74 -9.82
CA PHE A 620 -2.58 22.39 -10.05
C PHE A 620 -2.71 22.10 -11.54
N GLU A 621 -2.09 21.01 -12.00
CA GLU A 621 -2.06 20.61 -13.41
C GLU A 621 -2.39 19.12 -13.62
N GLU A 622 -3.26 18.82 -14.58
CA GLU A 622 -3.55 17.45 -15.03
C GLU A 622 -2.79 17.15 -16.33
N ALA A 623 -1.86 16.20 -16.28
CA ALA A 623 -1.22 15.65 -17.48
C ALA A 623 -2.00 14.42 -17.99
N PRO A 624 -2.05 14.19 -19.32
CA PRO A 624 -2.88 13.14 -19.90
C PRO A 624 -2.44 11.71 -19.54
N THR A 625 -1.14 11.49 -19.36
CA THR A 625 -0.54 10.17 -19.06
C THR A 625 0.58 10.33 -18.04
N TYR A 626 0.93 9.25 -17.35
CA TYR A 626 2.06 9.24 -16.42
C TYR A 626 3.37 9.75 -17.03
N ARG A 627 3.69 9.36 -18.26
CA ARG A 627 4.90 9.82 -18.96
C ARG A 627 4.88 11.33 -19.19
N ALA A 628 3.74 11.88 -19.60
CA ALA A 628 3.56 13.32 -19.75
C ALA A 628 3.65 14.03 -18.39
N THR A 629 3.14 13.42 -17.33
CA THR A 629 3.28 13.94 -15.95
C THR A 629 4.75 14.03 -15.53
N LEU A 630 5.57 13.00 -15.81
CA LEU A 630 7.00 13.02 -15.50
C LEU A 630 7.75 14.10 -16.28
N GLN A 631 7.47 14.23 -17.58
CA GLN A 631 8.05 15.29 -18.41
C GLN A 631 7.69 16.67 -17.85
N ARG A 632 6.42 16.88 -17.51
CA ARG A 632 5.95 18.14 -16.94
C ARG A 632 6.63 18.47 -15.61
N ILE A 633 6.85 17.48 -14.75
CA ILE A 633 7.59 17.67 -13.49
C ILE A 633 9.03 18.13 -13.74
N VAL A 634 9.71 17.55 -14.74
CA VAL A 634 11.08 17.96 -15.11
C VAL A 634 11.09 19.38 -15.70
N GLU A 635 10.13 19.73 -16.54
CA GLU A 635 9.97 21.10 -17.06
C GLU A 635 9.77 22.13 -15.95
N LEU A 636 8.87 21.86 -15.00
CA LEU A 636 8.60 22.75 -13.87
C LEU A 636 9.84 22.92 -12.98
N ARG A 637 10.59 21.85 -12.74
CA ARG A 637 11.87 21.92 -12.03
C ARG A 637 12.86 22.83 -12.75
N ASN A 638 13.00 22.67 -14.06
CA ASN A 638 13.96 23.43 -14.86
C ASN A 638 13.57 24.91 -14.95
N HIS A 639 12.28 25.20 -15.09
CA HIS A 639 11.76 26.56 -15.03
C HIS A 639 12.08 27.22 -13.68
N ALA A 640 11.77 26.55 -12.57
CA ALA A 640 12.09 27.03 -11.24
C ALA A 640 13.60 27.26 -11.03
N ARG A 641 14.45 26.36 -11.55
CA ARG A 641 15.91 26.51 -11.53
C ARG A 641 16.40 27.69 -12.38
N ALA A 642 15.76 27.96 -13.52
CA ALA A 642 16.13 29.07 -14.41
C ALA A 642 15.74 30.43 -13.80
N GLU A 643 14.55 30.53 -13.22
CA GLU A 643 14.07 31.75 -12.56
C GLU A 643 14.76 32.00 -11.21
N HIS A 644 15.10 30.92 -10.50
CA HIS A 644 15.67 30.97 -9.16
C HIS A 644 16.85 30.00 -9.01
N PRO A 645 18.03 30.33 -9.58
CA PRO A 645 19.21 29.46 -9.60
C PRO A 645 19.72 29.04 -8.22
N ASP A 646 19.52 29.90 -7.22
CA ASP A 646 19.95 29.67 -5.83
C ASP A 646 18.92 28.90 -5.01
N SER A 647 17.73 28.61 -5.57
CA SER A 647 16.66 27.90 -4.87
C SER A 647 16.72 26.40 -5.10
N PHE A 648 16.46 25.63 -4.06
CA PHE A 648 16.32 24.18 -4.19
C PHE A 648 14.86 23.81 -4.44
N THR A 649 14.60 23.14 -5.57
CA THR A 649 13.27 22.59 -5.90
C THR A 649 13.21 21.11 -5.55
N LEU A 650 12.37 20.76 -4.57
CA LEU A 650 12.16 19.37 -4.15
C LEU A 650 11.10 18.69 -5.01
N LEU A 651 11.43 17.51 -5.55
CA LEU A 651 10.47 16.65 -6.24
C LEU A 651 9.94 15.57 -5.29
N ILE A 652 8.62 15.47 -5.16
CA ILE A 652 7.95 14.60 -4.18
C ILE A 652 7.05 13.60 -4.91
N ALA A 653 7.10 12.33 -4.52
CA ALA A 653 6.19 11.28 -4.99
C ALA A 653 5.75 10.32 -3.86
N ARG A 654 4.77 9.45 -4.11
CA ARG A 654 4.28 8.49 -3.10
C ARG A 654 5.23 7.31 -2.88
N THR A 655 5.75 6.74 -3.96
CA THR A 655 6.44 5.44 -3.96
C THR A 655 7.88 5.52 -4.41
N ASN A 656 8.72 4.56 -3.99
CA ASN A 656 10.11 4.46 -4.44
C ASN A 656 10.22 4.24 -5.95
N LYS A 657 9.26 3.52 -6.58
CA LYS A 657 9.20 3.37 -8.04
C LYS A 657 9.03 4.73 -8.73
N GLN A 658 8.07 5.55 -8.27
CA GLN A 658 7.86 6.89 -8.82
C GLN A 658 9.09 7.79 -8.61
N VAL A 659 9.74 7.71 -7.44
CA VAL A 659 11.01 8.42 -7.19
C VAL A 659 12.08 8.01 -8.19
N ALA A 660 12.20 6.71 -8.49
CA ALA A 660 13.15 6.21 -9.48
C ALA A 660 12.78 6.66 -10.91
N ASP A 661 11.50 6.70 -11.26
CA ASP A 661 11.02 7.19 -12.56
C ASP A 661 11.33 8.68 -12.76
N ILE A 662 11.02 9.52 -11.76
CA ILE A 662 11.35 10.95 -11.76
C ILE A 662 12.88 11.13 -11.83
N SER A 663 13.63 10.37 -11.04
CA SER A 663 15.09 10.45 -11.03
C SER A 663 15.70 10.10 -12.39
N ARG A 664 15.19 9.08 -13.08
CA ARG A 664 15.60 8.73 -14.45
C ARG A 664 15.30 9.86 -15.43
N ALA A 665 14.12 10.47 -15.34
CA ALA A 665 13.73 11.58 -16.21
C ALA A 665 14.62 12.82 -16.01
N VAL A 666 14.88 13.20 -14.75
CA VAL A 666 15.80 14.30 -14.41
C VAL A 666 17.22 13.99 -14.89
N ARG A 667 17.71 12.76 -14.66
CA ARG A 667 19.05 12.33 -15.06
C ARG A 667 19.22 12.39 -16.59
N ALA A 668 18.22 11.97 -17.35
CA ALA A 668 18.24 12.03 -18.81
C ALA A 668 18.35 13.47 -19.35
N GLU A 669 17.74 14.44 -18.67
CA GLU A 669 17.91 15.87 -19.00
C GLU A 669 19.31 16.36 -18.64
N LEU A 670 19.81 16.06 -17.43
CA LEU A 670 21.14 16.49 -16.99
C LEU A 670 22.27 15.94 -17.89
N LYS A 671 22.06 14.76 -18.49
CA LYS A 671 22.94 14.23 -19.55
C LYS A 671 22.88 15.07 -20.82
N ARG A 672 21.68 15.47 -21.27
CA ARG A 672 21.52 16.34 -22.45
C ARG A 672 22.14 17.72 -22.23
N GLU A 673 22.08 18.24 -21.01
CA GLU A 673 22.73 19.49 -20.60
C GLU A 673 24.26 19.37 -20.43
N GLY A 674 24.83 18.15 -20.47
CA GLY A 674 26.26 17.92 -20.24
C GLY A 674 26.72 18.04 -18.78
N VAL A 675 25.78 18.14 -17.83
CA VAL A 675 26.07 18.16 -16.38
C VAL A 675 26.50 16.79 -15.88
N ILE A 676 25.95 15.72 -16.47
CA ILE A 676 26.34 14.33 -16.21
C ILE A 676 27.22 13.86 -17.36
N HIS A 677 28.42 13.40 -17.02
CA HIS A 677 29.41 12.95 -18.00
C HIS A 677 29.16 11.49 -18.47
N SER A 678 29.70 11.13 -19.64
CA SER A 678 29.34 9.88 -20.35
C SER A 678 29.94 8.58 -19.78
N ALA A 679 30.94 8.66 -18.90
CA ALA A 679 31.47 7.47 -18.23
C ALA A 679 30.51 7.02 -17.11
N GLU A 680 29.67 6.04 -17.43
CA GLU A 680 28.69 5.46 -16.49
C GLU A 680 29.22 4.17 -15.90
N ALA A 681 29.06 4.02 -14.59
CA ALA A 681 29.23 2.76 -13.92
C ALA A 681 27.89 2.30 -13.36
N SER A 682 27.65 1.01 -13.54
CA SER A 682 26.42 0.39 -13.14
C SER A 682 26.60 -0.34 -11.82
N VAL A 683 25.77 -0.03 -10.83
CA VAL A 683 25.86 -0.57 -9.48
C VAL A 683 24.60 -1.39 -9.18
N GLU A 684 24.78 -2.64 -8.76
CA GLU A 684 23.69 -3.42 -8.17
C GLU A 684 23.39 -2.87 -6.77
N ALA A 685 22.16 -2.42 -6.61
CA ALA A 685 21.69 -1.76 -5.40
C ALA A 685 20.44 -2.44 -4.84
N VAL A 686 20.04 -2.03 -3.65
CA VAL A 686 18.82 -2.46 -3.00
C VAL A 686 17.93 -1.26 -2.74
N THR A 687 16.64 -1.39 -3.03
CA THR A 687 15.66 -0.36 -2.67
C THR A 687 15.40 -0.36 -1.17
N PRO A 688 14.82 0.70 -0.59
CA PRO A 688 14.43 0.69 0.82
C PRO A 688 13.46 -0.44 1.21
N SER A 689 12.75 -1.02 0.23
CA SER A 689 11.86 -2.17 0.43
C SER A 689 12.55 -3.52 0.28
N GLY A 690 13.88 -3.56 0.14
CA GLY A 690 14.67 -4.81 0.05
C GLY A 690 14.78 -5.41 -1.36
N GLN A 691 14.19 -4.77 -2.37
CA GLN A 691 14.19 -5.27 -3.74
C GLN A 691 15.50 -4.94 -4.44
N THR A 692 16.05 -5.90 -5.19
CA THR A 692 17.22 -5.64 -6.04
C THR A 692 16.85 -4.65 -7.13
N THR A 693 17.71 -3.66 -7.34
CA THR A 693 17.62 -2.71 -8.45
C THR A 693 19.00 -2.48 -9.03
N ARG A 694 19.06 -1.90 -10.22
CA ARG A 694 20.30 -1.43 -10.83
C ARG A 694 20.26 0.08 -10.92
N ILE A 695 21.33 0.74 -10.50
CA ILE A 695 21.46 2.20 -10.60
C ILE A 695 22.70 2.54 -11.42
N GLU A 696 22.53 3.45 -12.37
CA GLU A 696 23.62 4.03 -13.15
C GLU A 696 24.13 5.28 -12.45
N ILE A 697 25.45 5.38 -12.31
CA ILE A 697 26.15 6.47 -11.62
C ILE A 697 27.26 7.00 -12.52
N ALA A 698 27.38 8.32 -12.58
CA ALA A 698 28.44 9.04 -13.28
C ALA A 698 28.83 10.30 -12.48
N ALA A 699 29.94 10.93 -12.86
CA ALA A 699 30.31 12.24 -12.33
C ALA A 699 29.19 13.27 -12.58
N GLY A 700 28.82 14.03 -11.55
CA GLY A 700 27.68 14.95 -11.54
C GLY A 700 26.39 14.36 -10.95
N ASP A 701 26.31 13.04 -10.74
CA ASP A 701 25.12 12.43 -10.16
C ASP A 701 24.93 12.81 -8.67
N GLN A 702 23.67 12.97 -8.25
CA GLN A 702 23.33 13.11 -6.83
C GLN A 702 22.82 11.78 -6.29
N ILE A 703 23.50 11.26 -5.27
CA ILE A 703 23.22 9.95 -4.65
C ILE A 703 22.77 10.10 -3.20
N ARG A 704 21.97 9.15 -2.72
CA ARG A 704 21.44 9.07 -1.36
C ARG A 704 21.82 7.75 -0.72
N PHE A 705 22.45 7.81 0.45
CA PHE A 705 22.75 6.65 1.27
C PHE A 705 21.49 6.16 1.98
N GLN A 706 21.25 4.85 1.95
CA GLN A 706 20.09 4.19 2.59
C GLN A 706 20.46 3.44 3.88
N LEU A 707 21.67 3.68 4.39
CA LEU A 707 22.19 3.09 5.62
C LEU A 707 22.95 4.11 6.46
N ARG A 708 23.27 3.72 7.69
CA ARG A 708 24.32 4.37 8.49
C ARG A 708 25.65 3.65 8.25
N ASN A 709 26.69 4.43 7.96
CA ASN A 709 28.07 3.95 7.91
C ASN A 709 28.96 5.00 8.60
N ASP A 710 29.53 4.62 9.75
CA ASP A 710 30.30 5.53 10.59
C ASP A 710 31.66 5.89 9.99
N GLN A 711 32.29 4.97 9.24
CA GLN A 711 33.57 5.22 8.56
C GLN A 711 33.42 6.31 7.48
N LEU A 712 32.31 6.28 6.74
CA LEU A 712 31.98 7.30 5.76
C LEU A 712 31.34 8.54 6.39
N GLY A 713 30.97 8.51 7.68
CA GLY A 713 30.27 9.58 8.38
C GLY A 713 28.85 9.84 7.87
N VAL A 714 28.21 8.82 7.27
CA VAL A 714 26.89 8.95 6.62
C VAL A 714 25.80 8.26 7.44
N VAL A 715 24.58 8.79 7.35
CA VAL A 715 23.37 8.18 7.93
C VAL A 715 22.31 7.98 6.84
N ASN A 716 21.28 7.21 7.15
CA ASN A 716 20.17 7.01 6.22
C ASN A 716 19.57 8.37 5.83
N GLY A 717 19.53 8.64 4.53
CA GLY A 717 19.05 9.89 3.94
C GLY A 717 20.13 10.90 3.58
N THR A 718 21.40 10.69 3.97
CA THR A 718 22.54 11.55 3.58
C THR A 718 22.67 11.61 2.06
N VAL A 719 22.81 12.81 1.51
CA VAL A 719 22.98 13.07 0.06
C VAL A 719 24.43 13.43 -0.22
N ALA A 720 24.97 12.93 -1.34
CA ALA A 720 26.28 13.28 -1.84
C ALA A 720 26.23 13.57 -3.34
N THR A 721 27.15 14.41 -3.82
CA THR A 721 27.36 14.65 -5.25
C THR A 721 28.59 13.86 -5.70
N VAL A 722 28.43 13.01 -6.71
CA VAL A 722 29.52 12.20 -7.27
C VAL A 722 30.44 13.09 -8.08
N THR A 723 31.74 13.03 -7.79
CA THR A 723 32.77 13.80 -8.50
C THR A 723 33.53 12.97 -9.52
N ALA A 724 33.71 11.68 -9.24
CA ALA A 724 34.38 10.77 -10.17
C ALA A 724 33.91 9.32 -9.93
N VAL A 725 33.94 8.53 -11.00
CA VAL A 725 33.73 7.09 -10.97
C VAL A 725 34.82 6.46 -11.82
N HIS A 726 35.57 5.53 -11.25
CA HIS A 726 36.70 4.89 -11.93
C HIS A 726 36.87 3.43 -11.47
N PRO A 727 37.55 2.58 -12.26
CA PRO A 727 37.90 1.23 -11.82
C PRO A 727 38.75 1.30 -10.54
N ASP A 728 38.52 0.40 -9.58
CA ASP A 728 39.38 0.33 -8.39
C ASP A 728 40.74 -0.26 -8.79
N PRO A 729 41.85 0.49 -8.62
CA PRO A 729 43.18 0.02 -9.01
C PRO A 729 43.68 -1.18 -8.17
N SER A 730 43.00 -1.51 -7.07
CA SER A 730 43.33 -2.65 -6.20
C SER A 730 42.71 -3.99 -6.64
N LYS A 731 41.89 -4.01 -7.69
CA LYS A 731 41.23 -5.24 -8.21
C LYS A 731 41.49 -5.43 -9.70
N GLU A 732 41.48 -6.70 -10.15
CA GLU A 732 41.60 -7.01 -11.58
C GLU A 732 40.46 -6.35 -12.38
N PRO A 733 40.74 -5.77 -13.57
CA PRO A 733 39.73 -5.10 -14.40
C PRO A 733 38.52 -5.95 -14.78
N SER A 734 38.68 -7.29 -14.79
CA SER A 734 37.65 -8.29 -15.08
C SER A 734 36.70 -8.55 -13.90
N THR A 735 36.99 -8.05 -12.69
CA THR A 735 36.17 -8.31 -11.50
C THR A 735 34.83 -7.58 -11.60
N PRO A 736 33.68 -8.27 -11.58
CA PRO A 736 32.37 -7.63 -11.55
C PRO A 736 32.24 -6.69 -10.33
N GLY A 737 31.81 -5.45 -10.56
CA GLY A 737 31.70 -4.44 -9.49
C GLY A 737 33.02 -3.78 -9.08
N ASN A 738 34.07 -3.86 -9.91
CA ASN A 738 35.32 -3.12 -9.75
C ASN A 738 35.12 -1.61 -10.01
N ILE A 739 34.49 -0.92 -9.06
CA ILE A 739 34.13 0.50 -9.17
C ILE A 739 34.46 1.20 -7.85
N ARG A 740 35.20 2.30 -7.93
CA ARG A 740 35.41 3.25 -6.85
C ARG A 740 34.65 4.55 -7.15
N ILE A 741 33.95 5.06 -6.14
CA ILE A 741 33.11 6.24 -6.23
C ILE A 741 33.72 7.32 -5.34
N GLU A 742 34.01 8.48 -5.94
CA GLU A 742 34.36 9.70 -5.21
C GLU A 742 33.14 10.63 -5.17
N ALA A 743 32.84 11.16 -3.98
CA ALA A 743 31.72 12.06 -3.80
C ALA A 743 31.99 13.13 -2.75
N VAL A 744 31.18 14.18 -2.75
CA VAL A 744 31.24 15.28 -1.78
C VAL A 744 29.94 15.36 -0.98
N ILE A 745 30.07 15.46 0.35
CA ILE A 745 28.99 15.72 1.31
C ILE A 745 29.35 17.00 2.05
N ASP A 746 28.57 18.06 1.91
CA ASP A 746 28.77 19.34 2.63
C ASP A 746 30.25 19.81 2.63
N ARG A 747 30.89 19.78 1.44
CA ARG A 747 32.32 20.10 1.18
C ARG A 747 33.36 19.07 1.64
N ARG A 748 32.95 18.02 2.37
CA ARG A 748 33.82 16.89 2.72
C ARG A 748 33.86 15.88 1.58
N ARG A 749 35.07 15.55 1.11
CA ARG A 749 35.29 14.48 0.13
C ARG A 749 35.23 13.12 0.82
N ILE A 750 34.58 12.16 0.15
CA ILE A 750 34.53 10.75 0.54
C ILE A 750 34.90 9.88 -0.67
N SER A 751 35.45 8.71 -0.41
CA SER A 751 35.74 7.69 -1.40
C SER A 751 35.34 6.33 -0.84
N PHE A 752 34.66 5.50 -1.63
CA PHE A 752 34.18 4.19 -1.22
C PHE A 752 33.96 3.27 -2.43
N VAL A 753 33.87 1.98 -2.17
CA VAL A 753 33.40 0.97 -3.14
C VAL A 753 31.98 0.52 -2.78
N PRO A 754 31.15 0.06 -3.74
CA PRO A 754 29.79 -0.41 -3.45
C PRO A 754 29.70 -1.47 -2.33
N ALA A 755 30.74 -2.28 -2.15
CA ALA A 755 30.84 -3.29 -1.09
C ALA A 755 30.86 -2.69 0.32
N ASP A 756 31.37 -1.47 0.51
CA ASP A 756 31.44 -0.79 1.82
C ASP A 756 30.05 -0.44 2.38
N ILE A 757 29.06 -0.45 1.50
CA ILE A 757 27.67 -0.09 1.78
C ILE A 757 26.69 -1.18 1.34
N ALA A 758 27.19 -2.40 1.12
CA ALA A 758 26.38 -3.52 0.68
C ALA A 758 25.54 -4.12 1.81
N ASP A 759 24.41 -4.72 1.46
CA ASP A 759 23.70 -5.64 2.35
C ASP A 759 24.35 -7.03 2.37
N GLU A 760 23.80 -7.96 3.14
CA GLU A 760 24.27 -9.34 3.27
C GLU A 760 24.31 -10.11 1.94
N ARG A 761 23.62 -9.61 0.91
CA ARG A 761 23.58 -10.20 -0.44
C ARG A 761 24.50 -9.48 -1.43
N GLY A 762 25.37 -8.59 -0.95
CA GLY A 762 26.33 -7.85 -1.78
C GLY A 762 25.73 -6.66 -2.54
N ARG A 763 24.48 -6.24 -2.24
CA ARG A 763 23.78 -5.17 -2.97
C ARG A 763 23.96 -3.84 -2.26
N ALA A 764 24.43 -2.81 -2.97
CA ALA A 764 24.69 -1.49 -2.38
C ALA A 764 23.40 -0.83 -1.87
N ARG A 765 23.40 -0.31 -0.64
CA ARG A 765 22.29 0.46 -0.06
C ARG A 765 22.37 1.93 -0.49
N LEU A 766 22.17 2.16 -1.78
CA LEU A 766 22.30 3.46 -2.44
C LEU A 766 21.12 3.70 -3.41
N GLY A 767 20.75 4.96 -3.64
CA GLY A 767 19.82 5.36 -4.68
C GLY A 767 20.07 6.79 -5.18
N TRP A 768 19.32 7.26 -6.17
CA TRP A 768 19.39 8.65 -6.62
C TRP A 768 18.75 9.62 -5.62
N ALA A 769 19.23 10.86 -5.60
CA ALA A 769 18.76 11.91 -4.68
C ALA A 769 17.93 13.02 -5.34
N TYR A 770 17.57 12.90 -6.62
CA TYR A 770 16.82 13.92 -7.38
C TYR A 770 15.36 14.12 -6.92
N ALA A 771 14.77 13.09 -6.32
CA ALA A 771 13.42 13.10 -5.80
C ALA A 771 13.37 12.40 -4.43
N SER A 772 12.28 12.60 -3.70
CA SER A 772 12.01 11.94 -2.43
C SER A 772 10.59 11.42 -2.36
N THR A 773 10.37 10.38 -1.56
CA THR A 773 9.00 10.01 -1.17
C THR A 773 8.44 11.07 -0.22
N VAL A 774 7.10 11.14 -0.10
CA VAL A 774 6.43 12.02 0.90
C VAL A 774 6.97 11.76 2.31
N HIS A 775 7.18 10.49 2.68
CA HIS A 775 7.79 10.09 3.95
C HIS A 775 9.23 10.59 4.10
N GLY A 776 10.07 10.43 3.06
CA GLY A 776 11.46 10.92 3.08
C GLY A 776 11.57 12.45 3.10
N ALA A 777 10.53 13.14 2.62
CA ALA A 777 10.42 14.59 2.64
C ALA A 777 9.93 15.14 3.99
N GLN A 778 9.44 14.30 4.90
CA GLN A 778 8.95 14.76 6.19
C GLN A 778 10.06 15.43 7.01
N GLY A 779 9.68 16.49 7.73
CA GLY A 779 10.61 17.40 8.40
C GLY A 779 11.40 18.33 7.49
N MET A 780 11.43 18.11 6.16
CA MET A 780 12.12 19.03 5.24
C MET A 780 11.33 20.32 5.06
N THR A 781 12.06 21.42 4.91
CA THR A 781 11.56 22.71 4.43
C THR A 781 12.45 23.14 3.28
N VAL A 782 11.84 23.49 2.15
CA VAL A 782 12.52 23.93 0.93
C VAL A 782 11.87 25.20 0.41
N ASP A 783 12.48 25.85 -0.57
CA ASP A 783 11.90 27.07 -1.13
C ASP A 783 10.76 26.74 -2.08
N ARG A 784 10.95 25.73 -2.94
CA ARG A 784 9.96 25.28 -3.93
C ARG A 784 9.78 23.77 -3.93
N ALA A 785 8.57 23.31 -4.26
CA ALA A 785 8.28 21.88 -4.38
C ALA A 785 7.38 21.57 -5.60
N VAL A 786 7.65 20.44 -6.25
CA VAL A 786 6.77 19.87 -7.27
C VAL A 786 6.36 18.47 -6.81
N VAL A 787 5.06 18.24 -6.70
CA VAL A 787 4.47 17.00 -6.20
C VAL A 787 3.84 16.23 -7.35
N LEU A 788 4.32 15.01 -7.56
CA LEU A 788 3.57 13.99 -8.30
C LEU A 788 2.40 13.55 -7.41
N LEU A 789 1.23 14.16 -7.62
CA LEU A 789 0.03 13.88 -6.85
C LEU A 789 -0.58 12.56 -7.34
N ASP A 790 -0.18 11.46 -6.69
CA ASP A 790 -0.74 10.14 -6.97
C ASP A 790 -2.20 10.10 -6.47
N PRO A 791 -3.18 9.66 -7.29
CA PRO A 791 -4.59 9.61 -6.89
C PRO A 791 -4.92 8.70 -5.69
N ARG A 792 -3.94 7.92 -5.20
CA ARG A 792 -4.00 7.14 -3.95
C ARG A 792 -3.42 7.89 -2.73
N PHE A 793 -3.04 9.16 -2.86
CA PHE A 793 -2.77 10.01 -1.69
C PHE A 793 -4.02 10.07 -0.81
N ASP A 794 -3.79 10.07 0.49
CA ASP A 794 -4.80 10.37 1.49
C ASP A 794 -4.59 11.78 2.04
N ARG A 795 -5.42 12.19 3.00
CA ARG A 795 -5.33 13.48 3.66
C ARG A 795 -3.94 13.78 4.24
N HIS A 796 -3.35 12.79 4.91
CA HIS A 796 -2.07 12.93 5.60
C HIS A 796 -0.93 13.17 4.59
N ALA A 797 -0.91 12.40 3.48
CA ALA A 797 0.08 12.54 2.42
C ALA A 797 -0.06 13.89 1.69
N ALA A 798 -1.29 14.32 1.39
CA ALA A 798 -1.56 15.61 0.75
C ALA A 798 -1.07 16.77 1.62
N TYR A 799 -1.42 16.74 2.91
CA TYR A 799 -1.03 17.77 3.87
C TYR A 799 0.49 17.87 4.03
N VAL A 800 1.18 16.73 4.13
CA VAL A 800 2.64 16.72 4.22
C VAL A 800 3.28 17.19 2.92
N ALA A 801 2.83 16.72 1.75
CA ALA A 801 3.43 17.12 0.48
C ALA A 801 3.23 18.62 0.17
N ALA A 802 2.01 19.13 0.37
CA ALA A 802 1.65 20.53 0.10
C ALA A 802 2.36 21.53 1.04
N SER A 803 2.76 21.10 2.23
CA SER A 803 3.35 21.97 3.24
C SER A 803 4.87 22.13 3.16
N ARG A 804 5.58 21.47 2.22
CA ARG A 804 7.06 21.43 2.24
C ARG A 804 7.74 22.73 1.80
N ALA A 805 7.12 23.49 0.91
CA ALA A 805 7.72 24.68 0.32
C ALA A 805 7.35 25.97 1.07
N ARG A 806 8.26 26.96 1.08
CA ARG A 806 8.01 28.31 1.60
C ARG A 806 7.36 29.22 0.55
N ASP A 807 7.77 29.10 -0.70
CA ASP A 807 7.37 30.01 -1.78
C ASP A 807 6.26 29.41 -2.63
N GLU A 808 6.53 28.32 -3.35
CA GLU A 808 5.55 27.73 -4.28
C GLU A 808 5.55 26.20 -4.18
N THR A 809 4.35 25.61 -4.14
CA THR A 809 4.15 24.17 -4.34
C THR A 809 3.28 23.95 -5.56
N ARG A 810 3.74 23.12 -6.50
CA ARG A 810 2.96 22.70 -7.68
C ARG A 810 2.52 21.26 -7.55
N LEU A 811 1.25 21.00 -7.85
CA LEU A 811 0.64 19.67 -7.86
C LEU A 811 0.43 19.23 -9.30
N VAL A 812 1.05 18.12 -9.71
CA VAL A 812 0.87 17.55 -11.04
C VAL A 812 0.31 16.14 -10.90
N VAL A 813 -0.83 15.87 -11.54
CA VAL A 813 -1.53 14.59 -11.46
C VAL A 813 -1.65 13.94 -12.84
N ASP A 814 -1.58 12.61 -12.87
CA ASP A 814 -1.85 11.80 -14.05
C ASP A 814 -3.37 11.57 -14.18
N ARG A 815 -3.96 12.15 -15.23
CA ARG A 815 -5.39 12.03 -15.54
C ARG A 815 -5.82 10.57 -15.72
N SER A 816 -5.03 9.79 -16.45
CA SER A 816 -5.34 8.39 -16.75
C SER A 816 -5.42 7.54 -15.47
N GLN A 817 -4.63 7.88 -14.44
CA GLN A 817 -4.71 7.22 -13.14
C GLN A 817 -5.96 7.60 -12.35
N ILE A 818 -6.43 8.86 -12.41
CA ILE A 818 -7.69 9.25 -11.76
C ILE A 818 -8.86 8.50 -12.42
N GLU A 819 -8.89 8.45 -13.75
CA GLU A 819 -9.90 7.73 -14.53
C GLU A 819 -9.86 6.22 -14.25
N ALA A 820 -8.67 5.62 -14.19
CA ALA A 820 -8.51 4.22 -13.79
C ALA A 820 -8.99 3.98 -12.36
N LEU A 821 -8.72 4.90 -11.42
CA LEU A 821 -9.22 4.78 -10.06
C LEU A 821 -10.74 4.92 -9.97
N LEU A 822 -11.35 5.85 -10.69
CA LEU A 822 -12.79 6.00 -10.82
C LEU A 822 -13.42 4.68 -11.26
N SER A 823 -12.89 4.12 -12.34
CA SER A 823 -13.31 2.82 -12.87
C SER A 823 -13.11 1.68 -11.87
N SER A 824 -12.00 1.66 -11.12
CA SER A 824 -11.68 0.58 -10.15
C SER A 824 -12.57 0.57 -8.89
N ARG A 825 -13.17 1.71 -8.53
CA ARG A 825 -14.07 1.82 -7.36
C ARG A 825 -15.50 1.47 -7.69
N LEU A 826 -15.85 1.51 -8.97
CA LEU A 826 -17.07 0.89 -9.40
C LEU A 826 -16.99 -0.58 -8.96
N PRO A 827 -18.09 -1.15 -8.44
CA PRO A 827 -18.21 -2.59 -8.32
C PRO A 827 -17.67 -3.23 -9.60
N LEU A 828 -17.00 -4.38 -9.51
CA LEU A 828 -16.44 -5.06 -10.70
C LEU A 828 -17.52 -5.09 -11.80
N ASP A 829 -18.79 -5.23 -11.41
CA ASP A 829 -19.93 -5.21 -12.31
C ASP A 829 -20.21 -3.93 -13.12
N ARG A 830 -19.49 -2.85 -12.87
CA ARG A 830 -19.70 -1.54 -13.49
C ARG A 830 -18.43 -0.95 -14.09
N THR A 831 -17.26 -1.57 -13.87
CA THR A 831 -15.96 -1.07 -14.32
C THR A 831 -15.84 -0.91 -15.84
N GLN A 832 -16.49 -1.79 -16.63
CA GLN A 832 -16.44 -1.73 -18.11
C GLN A 832 -17.40 -0.69 -18.73
N GLN A 833 -18.18 0.02 -17.92
CA GLN A 833 -19.26 0.91 -18.36
C GLN A 833 -19.02 2.38 -17.97
N ALA A 834 -17.83 2.72 -17.50
CA ALA A 834 -17.50 4.07 -17.11
C ALA A 834 -17.38 4.98 -18.34
N GLU A 835 -18.19 6.03 -18.42
CA GLU A 835 -17.96 7.13 -19.36
C GLU A 835 -16.71 7.92 -18.97
N PRO A 836 -16.06 8.65 -19.91
CA PRO A 836 -14.96 9.54 -19.57
C PRO A 836 -15.40 10.55 -18.53
N ALA A 837 -14.78 10.53 -17.36
CA ALA A 837 -15.14 11.39 -16.26
C ALA A 837 -14.89 12.86 -16.62
N SER A 838 -15.81 13.76 -16.26
CA SER A 838 -15.59 15.20 -16.44
C SER A 838 -14.42 15.69 -15.56
N ALA A 839 -13.88 16.88 -15.85
CA ALA A 839 -12.83 17.47 -15.00
C ALA A 839 -13.31 17.68 -13.56
N GLU A 840 -14.58 18.02 -13.39
CA GLU A 840 -15.23 18.17 -12.09
C GLU A 840 -15.32 16.82 -11.35
N ASP A 841 -15.76 15.75 -12.02
CA ASP A 841 -15.82 14.40 -11.43
C ASP A 841 -14.44 13.91 -10.99
N ARG A 842 -13.42 14.13 -11.83
CA ARG A 842 -12.03 13.77 -11.52
C ARG A 842 -11.51 14.52 -10.29
N ARG A 843 -11.80 15.82 -10.19
CA ARG A 843 -11.42 16.62 -9.03
C ARG A 843 -12.16 16.21 -7.77
N ALA A 844 -13.49 16.05 -7.83
CA ALA A 844 -14.30 15.62 -6.70
C ALA A 844 -13.84 14.25 -6.17
N GLN A 845 -13.45 13.35 -7.08
CA GLN A 845 -12.87 12.06 -6.71
C GLN A 845 -11.53 12.18 -5.99
N LEU A 846 -10.65 13.03 -6.50
CA LEU A 846 -9.35 13.30 -5.90
C LEU A 846 -9.54 13.93 -4.53
N ALA A 847 -10.33 15.00 -4.44
CA ALA A 847 -10.69 15.66 -3.20
C ALA A 847 -11.30 14.70 -2.18
N GLY A 848 -12.21 13.80 -2.57
CA GLY A 848 -12.77 12.80 -1.67
C GLY A 848 -11.71 11.91 -1.02
N ARG A 849 -10.64 11.56 -1.74
CA ARG A 849 -9.49 10.81 -1.18
C ARG A 849 -8.60 11.67 -0.30
N LEU A 850 -8.25 12.87 -0.76
CA LEU A 850 -7.43 13.81 -0.01
C LEU A 850 -8.17 14.37 1.21
N SER A 851 -9.48 14.21 1.30
CA SER A 851 -10.27 14.54 2.50
C SER A 851 -10.30 13.39 3.51
N SER A 852 -10.20 12.15 3.04
CA SER A 852 -10.14 10.96 3.89
C SER A 852 -8.71 10.72 4.39
N GLY A 853 -8.52 10.66 5.71
CA GLY A 853 -7.26 10.20 6.32
C GLY A 853 -7.42 8.80 6.86
N HIS A 854 -6.48 7.90 6.54
CA HIS A 854 -6.45 6.59 7.17
C HIS A 854 -5.59 6.66 8.43
N THR A 855 -6.21 6.89 9.57
CA THR A 855 -5.56 6.69 10.87
C THR A 855 -5.42 5.20 11.12
N LYS A 856 -4.24 4.76 11.59
CA LYS A 856 -4.05 3.36 11.95
C LYS A 856 -5.04 2.95 13.04
N THR A 857 -5.64 1.78 12.88
CA THR A 857 -6.61 1.28 13.86
C THR A 857 -5.86 0.66 15.03
N SER A 858 -6.13 1.12 16.25
CA SER A 858 -5.62 0.49 17.48
C SER A 858 -6.53 -0.65 17.93
N THR A 859 -5.98 -1.61 18.66
CA THR A 859 -6.74 -2.69 19.32
C THR A 859 -7.80 -2.12 20.26
N ILE A 860 -7.46 -1.07 21.01
CA ILE A 860 -8.39 -0.42 21.95
C ILE A 860 -9.61 0.14 21.21
N ALA A 861 -9.41 0.82 20.08
CA ALA A 861 -10.51 1.39 19.32
C ALA A 861 -11.52 0.32 18.86
N VAL A 862 -11.04 -0.84 18.41
CA VAL A 862 -11.90 -1.96 18.00
C VAL A 862 -12.64 -2.56 19.19
N ILE A 863 -11.94 -2.79 20.31
CA ILE A 863 -12.55 -3.36 21.53
C ILE A 863 -13.65 -2.44 22.07
N GLU A 864 -13.41 -1.13 22.09
CA GLU A 864 -14.41 -0.14 22.54
C GLU A 864 -15.61 -0.09 21.61
N GLN A 865 -15.39 -0.13 20.30
CA GLN A 865 -16.47 -0.19 19.33
C GLN A 865 -17.32 -1.46 19.49
N ALA A 866 -16.70 -2.59 19.80
CA ALA A 866 -17.38 -3.86 20.05
C ALA A 866 -18.16 -3.86 21.38
N ALA A 867 -17.72 -3.08 22.38
CA ALA A 867 -18.38 -2.96 23.68
C ALA A 867 -19.60 -2.04 23.68
N LEU A 868 -19.78 -1.20 22.65
CA LEU A 868 -20.96 -0.36 22.52
C LEU A 868 -22.20 -1.25 22.30
N PRO A 869 -23.31 -1.05 23.06
CA PRO A 869 -24.54 -1.79 22.80
C PRO A 869 -24.94 -1.52 21.35
N VAL A 870 -25.23 -2.61 20.62
CA VAL A 870 -25.72 -2.57 19.23
C VAL A 870 -27.07 -1.86 19.23
N LYS A 871 -27.06 -0.52 19.29
CA LYS A 871 -28.23 0.29 18.98
C LYS A 871 -28.61 -0.10 17.57
N HIS A 872 -29.84 -0.59 17.41
CA HIS A 872 -30.43 -1.08 16.16
C HIS A 872 -29.64 -0.67 14.92
N ALA A 873 -29.20 -1.67 14.16
CA ALA A 873 -28.48 -1.59 12.89
C ALA A 873 -29.23 -0.84 11.76
N ASP A 874 -30.12 0.10 12.09
CA ASP A 874 -30.99 0.84 11.18
C ASP A 874 -30.46 2.22 10.76
N ARG A 875 -29.29 2.69 11.24
CA ARG A 875 -28.79 4.03 10.87
C ARG A 875 -27.30 4.19 10.54
N LEU A 876 -26.49 3.12 10.51
CA LEU A 876 -25.06 3.22 10.16
C LEU A 876 -24.74 2.84 8.71
N HIS A 877 -25.74 2.58 7.86
CA HIS A 877 -25.54 2.12 6.48
C HIS A 877 -25.61 3.22 5.41
N SER A 878 -25.66 4.50 5.80
CA SER A 878 -25.40 5.60 4.86
C SER A 878 -23.91 5.90 4.82
N ARG A 879 -23.28 5.76 3.65
CA ARG A 879 -22.12 6.59 3.28
C ARG A 879 -22.44 8.05 3.66
N PRO A 880 -21.49 8.86 4.14
CA PRO A 880 -21.69 10.30 4.10
C PRO A 880 -21.87 10.66 2.63
N SER A 881 -23.08 11.03 2.21
CA SER A 881 -23.25 11.78 0.97
C SER A 881 -22.50 13.10 1.17
N ALA A 882 -21.87 13.58 0.11
CA ALA A 882 -21.15 14.86 0.09
C ALA A 882 -22.05 16.10 0.27
N ASP A 883 -23.29 15.95 0.76
CA ASP A 883 -24.33 17.00 0.81
C ASP A 883 -24.79 17.34 2.23
N ARG A 884 -23.89 17.33 3.22
CA ARG A 884 -24.09 18.10 4.45
C ARG A 884 -23.07 19.23 4.53
N ALA A 885 -23.28 20.22 3.67
CA ALA A 885 -22.86 21.58 3.98
C ALA A 885 -23.41 21.94 5.36
N MET A 886 -22.52 22.40 6.24
CA MET A 886 -22.88 23.08 7.48
C MET A 886 -23.87 24.19 7.14
N GLN A 887 -25.15 23.99 7.51
CA GLN A 887 -26.00 25.14 7.76
C GLN A 887 -25.41 25.89 8.96
N PRO A 888 -25.23 27.22 8.88
CA PRO A 888 -24.76 28.00 10.02
C PRO A 888 -25.75 27.86 11.19
N PRO A 889 -25.30 27.98 12.45
CA PRO A 889 -26.15 27.80 13.61
C PRO A 889 -27.34 28.77 13.53
N THR A 890 -28.53 28.20 13.38
CA THR A 890 -29.80 28.91 13.47
C THR A 890 -29.91 29.55 14.86
N LYS A 891 -30.23 30.86 14.88
CA LYS A 891 -30.51 31.66 16.08
C LYS A 891 -31.39 30.91 17.09
N PRO A 892 -31.22 31.15 18.41
CA PRO A 892 -32.06 30.54 19.43
C PRO A 892 -33.55 30.88 19.21
N PRO A 893 -34.47 29.97 19.54
CA PRO A 893 -35.88 30.13 19.23
C PRO A 893 -36.49 31.30 20.01
N ALA A 894 -37.13 32.20 19.26
CA ALA A 894 -38.02 33.22 19.79
C ALA A 894 -39.23 32.55 20.47
N ALA A 895 -39.70 33.21 21.52
CA ALA A 895 -40.80 32.78 22.37
C ALA A 895 -42.06 32.37 21.59
N GLN A 896 -42.72 31.34 22.13
CA GLN A 896 -44.05 30.90 21.77
C GLN A 896 -45.05 32.07 21.81
N GLU A 897 -45.73 32.33 20.70
CA GLU A 897 -47.10 32.81 20.75
C GLU A 897 -47.84 32.32 19.50
N ALA A 898 -48.65 31.28 19.67
CA ALA A 898 -49.61 30.81 18.69
C ALA A 898 -51.03 30.98 19.24
N ALA A 899 -51.76 31.89 18.59
CA ALA A 899 -53.18 31.83 18.27
C ALA A 899 -54.23 31.85 19.41
N ARG A 900 -54.82 33.03 19.59
CA ARG A 900 -56.27 33.18 19.82
C ARG A 900 -56.99 33.46 18.50
N ALA A 901 -58.22 32.99 18.43
CA ALA A 901 -59.06 32.85 17.24
C ALA A 901 -59.76 34.14 16.76
N ALA A 902 -60.04 34.14 15.45
CA ALA A 902 -61.20 34.74 14.74
C ALA A 902 -61.14 36.25 14.37
N PRO A 903 -62.00 36.76 13.44
CA PRO A 903 -61.62 36.95 12.03
C PRO A 903 -61.99 38.33 11.43
N ARG A 904 -61.73 38.48 10.12
CA ARG A 904 -62.34 39.40 9.11
C ARG A 904 -61.73 40.81 8.92
N SER A 905 -61.22 41.00 7.69
CA SER A 905 -61.79 41.86 6.61
C SER A 905 -60.82 42.83 5.95
N SER A 906 -60.86 42.80 4.61
CA SER A 906 -60.63 43.88 3.63
C SER A 906 -59.30 44.63 3.68
N ALA A 907 -58.37 44.41 2.75
CA ALA A 907 -58.37 44.81 1.33
C ALA A 907 -57.72 46.19 1.08
N ARG A 908 -56.82 46.16 0.08
CA ARG A 908 -56.28 47.23 -0.78
C ARG A 908 -55.05 48.03 -0.30
N THR A 909 -53.92 47.59 -0.86
CA THR A 909 -52.83 48.34 -1.52
C THR A 909 -53.24 49.66 -2.21
N PRO A 910 -52.29 50.44 -2.78
CA PRO A 910 -50.88 50.68 -2.40
C PRO A 910 -50.55 52.20 -2.49
N ASP A 911 -49.37 52.67 -2.06
CA ASP A 911 -48.51 53.49 -2.95
C ASP A 911 -47.10 53.80 -2.42
N ARG A 912 -46.22 53.94 -3.40
CA ARG A 912 -44.94 54.67 -3.53
C ARG A 912 -44.30 55.36 -2.32
N GLY A 913 -43.02 55.00 -2.12
CA GLY A 913 -41.88 55.87 -2.48
C GLY A 913 -41.60 57.08 -1.60
N LEU A 914 -40.38 57.15 -1.05
CA LEU A 914 -39.40 58.22 -1.26
C LEU A 914 -38.19 58.06 -0.31
N GLU A 915 -37.02 58.05 -0.93
CA GLU A 915 -35.82 58.84 -0.62
C GLU A 915 -35.05 58.75 0.71
N TYR A 916 -33.75 58.47 0.49
CA TYR A 916 -32.53 59.07 1.04
C TYR A 916 -32.32 59.20 2.55
N GLY A 917 -31.18 58.66 2.99
CA GLY A 917 -30.29 59.44 3.87
C GLY A 917 -29.43 58.66 4.85
N ARG A 918 -28.22 58.33 4.39
CA ARG A 918 -26.99 57.94 5.11
C ARG A 918 -26.84 56.51 5.61
#